data_AF-A0A920CDF9-F1
#
_entry.id   AF-A0A920CDF9-F1
#
_cell.length_a   1.000
_cell.length_b   1.000
_cell.length_c   1.000
_cell.angle_alpha   90.00
_cell.angle_beta   90.00
_cell.angle_gamma   90.00
#
_symmetry.space_group_name_H-M   'P 1'
#
loop_
_entity.id
_entity.type
_entity.pdbx_description
1 polymer ?
#
loop_
_entity_poly.entity_id
_entity_poly.type
_entity_poly.pdbx_seq_one_letter_code
_entity_poly.pdbx_strand_id
1 'polypeptide(L)'
;MKNKLNGAKLLIIMLLIGGLLSTELGMTKVYAQAEQGSIKAEQPYVLLEENFNTYPAGNPGLPAEWKLWGNGGGTTSVTQDTYGYGELRIDSQVTGILEGLLAPVQADQYRIETRFRFDEELPGSVAILFGDPEGSVMSLNALLLHSSGSYQLVTMEADGERELIAEGMISPLSLTQDYLLRLSIYNRQLIAELGSEDEEFTVFLEYQLDEGSWPGGQAGIGGLDGIVYFDHLRAVQLAASSLDPLLAEASDGAAVVSLTPNQPYVLATTGEPVELKSLKFQAKRSDASQTQLNGDDLEWHFEGDDISILDGYLEIHRKGTYTVNVAKDEATAQVLWVAKDANDLNYVLYEEDFEQLEDGTMPEGWTRLEGAANAGVKAGGFEMDATASPNNPSRVLLPDYLHLFGDYKIEVDMSFLKANENTRWNSLMFRVQNKNYPYYQMAVRKDATAGNGVEFTERNRINTWYVIKRGSYNTPMEYEQTYQYTVKVKGNRVQESIDNHLIIDTDTATAYSKGGIGLQANGSALRVERIRVTLLEVPLPPLTAQRFVQVMEPDTQIAMAPSVITELQSSQDINVAIQGQALPASMIMHVNRELEVTDGSGSNVIGSLDEVLDLLGNRIIPALYVKDELTVLPLSDYLVRRRIEDAFVISADGELVKQVRSAAPMLRGILDYRDRVLLSEEELLELRRSVTVSGSKIALLSPSAATLNNTEYLQQRTIVVWAQEDEQELSGELSLHRLITAGVNGMVTARPEAAFSALEFYDHGTTLVRKPYLIGHRGMPANSPENTIESNRLAYEAGADFIENDMYLSKDQDLVIIHDSHLILTTNGWGNVEDYTVEELKKLNANRPYPWGFPDVKIPTLGEQLDLVKANNIMLYAEIKTSKPQGAGAFVRIVQEKDAESAVNLMSFNIDQLRRVATLMPEMPLGLLASGYASETNVTNSLRETLKLVQPLNATFNTSYSGLGEKFLEASKHRGLLVSPWTLNTKSGLIKYFKMGAYGLTTDYALWMSNWATSVKPQAYLYTLRSGQEQQLVLQVETYDRTFREATPEIVVLNGGEFIEIDGDTITANGPGVAHVVLRYTASAESETYDLYTEPVTINVTSNE
;
A
#
# COMPACT_ATOMS: atom_id res chain seq x y z
N MET A 1 -64.63 39.80 -12.58
CA MET A 1 -64.28 41.21 -12.30
C MET A 1 -62.85 41.21 -11.81
N LYS A 2 -61.85 41.88 -12.38
CA LYS A 2 -61.72 42.77 -13.55
C LYS A 2 -60.50 42.34 -14.37
N ASN A 3 -60.67 42.42 -15.68
CA ASN A 3 -59.78 41.97 -16.75
C ASN A 3 -58.63 42.96 -17.05
N LYS A 4 -57.54 42.39 -17.59
CA LYS A 4 -56.68 42.84 -18.72
C LYS A 4 -56.13 44.28 -18.70
N LEU A 5 -54.80 44.42 -18.77
CA LEU A 5 -54.04 44.97 -19.92
C LEU A 5 -52.58 45.33 -19.56
N ASN A 6 -51.65 44.80 -20.36
CA ASN A 6 -50.34 45.31 -20.83
C ASN A 6 -49.24 45.75 -19.85
N GLY A 7 -48.28 44.85 -19.60
CA GLY A 7 -46.98 45.09 -18.94
C GLY A 7 -45.87 45.70 -19.82
N ALA A 8 -46.10 45.94 -21.12
CA ALA A 8 -45.04 46.39 -22.03
C ALA A 8 -44.68 47.90 -21.92
N LYS A 9 -45.36 48.69 -21.09
CA LYS A 9 -45.06 50.13 -20.92
C LYS A 9 -44.43 50.51 -19.58
N LEU A 10 -44.32 49.58 -18.63
CA LEU A 10 -43.67 49.87 -17.34
C LEU A 10 -42.15 49.67 -17.40
N LEU A 11 -41.66 48.80 -18.29
CA LEU A 11 -40.23 48.50 -18.41
C LEU A 11 -39.42 49.63 -19.06
N ILE A 12 -40.04 50.40 -19.96
CA ILE A 12 -39.36 51.52 -20.66
C ILE A 12 -39.13 52.72 -19.71
N ILE A 13 -39.98 52.91 -18.70
CA ILE A 13 -39.80 54.00 -17.72
C ILE A 13 -38.75 53.63 -16.65
N MET A 14 -38.58 52.34 -16.32
CA MET A 14 -37.49 51.90 -15.42
C MET A 14 -36.12 51.95 -16.10
N LEU A 15 -36.04 51.66 -17.41
CA LEU A 15 -34.77 51.75 -18.16
C LEU A 15 -34.28 53.20 -18.35
N LEU A 16 -35.18 54.19 -18.37
CA LEU A 16 -34.81 55.61 -18.54
C LEU A 16 -34.35 56.30 -17.24
N ILE A 17 -34.65 55.74 -16.07
CA ILE A 17 -34.18 56.27 -14.77
C ILE A 17 -32.89 55.57 -14.31
N GLY A 18 -32.66 54.31 -14.72
CA GLY A 18 -31.42 53.59 -14.42
C GLY A 18 -30.19 54.04 -15.22
N GLY A 19 -30.38 54.62 -16.41
CA GLY A 19 -29.29 55.04 -17.31
C GLY A 19 -28.68 56.41 -17.00
N LEU A 20 -29.14 57.13 -15.98
CA LEU A 20 -28.68 58.50 -15.66
C LEU A 20 -27.93 58.60 -14.32
N LEU A 21 -27.61 57.47 -13.68
CA LEU A 21 -26.87 57.42 -12.41
C LEU A 21 -25.59 56.57 -12.45
N SER A 22 -25.21 56.02 -13.60
CA SER A 22 -24.02 55.15 -13.73
C SER A 22 -22.80 55.80 -14.40
N THR A 23 -22.83 57.10 -14.70
CA THR A 23 -21.67 57.82 -15.28
C THR A 23 -20.74 58.47 -14.25
N GLU A 24 -21.01 58.31 -12.95
CA GLU A 24 -20.09 58.72 -11.88
C GLU A 24 -19.95 57.59 -10.86
N LEU A 25 -19.13 56.60 -11.21
CA LEU A 25 -18.38 55.63 -10.36
C LEU A 25 -18.10 54.42 -11.26
N GLY A 26 -16.83 54.23 -11.62
CA GLY A 26 -16.38 53.21 -12.57
C GLY A 26 -16.68 51.77 -12.13
N MET A 27 -17.86 51.27 -12.47
CA MET A 27 -18.19 49.84 -12.43
C MET A 27 -18.65 49.41 -13.81
N THR A 28 -17.95 48.46 -14.42
CA THR A 28 -18.41 47.77 -15.63
C THR A 28 -18.29 46.27 -15.36
N LYS A 29 -19.31 45.66 -14.76
CA LYS A 29 -19.54 44.21 -14.84
C LYS A 29 -20.56 43.98 -15.95
N VAL A 30 -20.15 43.34 -17.04
CA VAL A 30 -21.06 42.90 -18.12
C VAL A 30 -21.23 41.39 -17.95
N TYR A 31 -22.39 40.96 -17.45
CA TYR A 31 -22.80 39.57 -17.54
C TYR A 31 -23.94 39.49 -18.56
N ALA A 32 -23.69 38.85 -19.71
CA ALA A 32 -24.75 38.48 -20.63
C ALA A 32 -25.27 37.08 -20.25
N GLN A 33 -26.46 37.01 -19.65
CA GLN A 33 -27.21 35.76 -19.61
C GLN A 33 -27.79 35.50 -21.01
N ALA A 34 -27.24 34.50 -21.71
CA ALA A 34 -27.87 33.95 -22.90
C ALA A 34 -28.98 32.97 -22.47
N GLU A 35 -30.24 33.31 -22.74
CA GLU A 35 -31.33 32.34 -22.72
C GLU A 35 -31.07 31.25 -23.78
N GLN A 36 -31.40 30.00 -23.44
CA GLN A 36 -31.30 28.83 -24.31
C GLN A 36 -31.92 29.08 -25.70
N GLY A 37 -31.04 29.33 -26.67
CA GLY A 37 -31.38 29.50 -28.07
C GLY A 37 -30.10 29.75 -28.85
N SER A 38 -29.73 28.83 -29.74
CA SER A 38 -28.55 28.89 -30.59
C SER A 38 -28.52 30.18 -31.42
N ILE A 39 -27.81 31.21 -30.95
CA ILE A 39 -27.43 32.37 -31.76
C ILE A 39 -26.06 32.04 -32.36
N LYS A 40 -26.02 31.79 -33.67
CA LYS A 40 -24.75 31.83 -34.43
C LYS A 40 -24.29 33.28 -34.48
N ALA A 41 -23.41 33.68 -33.58
CA ALA A 41 -22.78 34.99 -33.64
C ALA A 41 -21.82 35.04 -34.83
N GLU A 42 -21.97 36.03 -35.71
CA GLU A 42 -21.08 36.27 -36.87
C GLU A 42 -19.75 36.93 -36.49
N GLN A 43 -19.57 37.31 -35.21
CA GLN A 43 -18.39 37.98 -34.66
C GLN A 43 -18.09 37.42 -33.25
N PRO A 44 -16.82 37.30 -32.84
CA PRO A 44 -16.48 36.88 -31.48
C PRO A 44 -17.03 37.85 -30.42
N TYR A 45 -17.56 37.32 -29.32
CA TYR A 45 -18.14 38.08 -28.20
C TYR A 45 -17.53 37.65 -26.86
N VAL A 46 -17.27 38.61 -25.97
CA VAL A 46 -16.64 38.38 -24.66
C VAL A 46 -17.68 37.82 -23.68
N LEU A 47 -17.45 36.60 -23.19
CA LEU A 47 -18.29 35.90 -22.21
C LEU A 47 -17.98 36.35 -20.78
N LEU A 48 -16.69 36.54 -20.49
CA LEU A 48 -16.18 36.96 -19.17
C LEU A 48 -14.94 37.83 -19.35
N GLU A 49 -14.83 38.85 -18.51
CA GLU A 49 -13.61 39.61 -18.31
C GLU A 49 -13.52 39.97 -16.82
N GLU A 50 -12.57 39.38 -16.11
CA GLU A 50 -12.39 39.51 -14.67
C GLU A 50 -10.93 39.87 -14.35
N ASN A 51 -10.74 40.90 -13.54
CA ASN A 51 -9.44 41.42 -13.13
C ASN A 51 -9.24 41.39 -11.61
N PHE A 52 -10.20 40.86 -10.86
CA PHE A 52 -10.21 40.66 -9.42
C PHE A 52 -10.03 41.92 -8.54
N ASN A 53 -9.85 43.10 -9.12
CA ASN A 53 -9.67 44.39 -8.42
C ASN A 53 -10.85 44.76 -7.50
N THR A 54 -12.04 44.22 -7.79
CA THR A 54 -13.27 44.54 -7.04
C THR A 54 -13.49 43.69 -5.78
N TYR A 55 -12.65 42.68 -5.53
CA TYR A 55 -12.77 41.80 -4.35
C TYR A 55 -11.80 42.23 -3.25
N PRO A 56 -12.22 42.23 -1.97
CA PRO A 56 -11.36 42.61 -0.85
C PRO A 56 -10.21 41.62 -0.65
N ALA A 57 -9.06 42.12 -0.17
CA ALA A 57 -7.92 41.29 0.20
C ALA A 57 -8.25 40.34 1.36
N GLY A 58 -7.72 39.11 1.29
CA GLY A 58 -7.97 38.04 2.26
C GLY A 58 -8.78 36.92 1.63
N ASN A 59 -9.47 36.12 2.43
CA ASN A 59 -10.37 35.10 1.90
C ASN A 59 -11.68 35.78 1.47
N PRO A 60 -12.03 35.92 0.18
CA PRO A 60 -13.43 35.92 -0.15
C PRO A 60 -13.88 34.47 -0.25
N GLY A 61 -14.99 34.17 0.44
CA GLY A 61 -16.01 33.41 -0.26
C GLY A 61 -16.29 34.15 -1.56
N LEU A 62 -15.76 33.62 -2.66
CA LEU A 62 -16.02 34.09 -4.01
C LEU A 62 -17.55 34.16 -4.21
N PRO A 63 -18.06 35.04 -5.10
CA PRO A 63 -19.49 35.10 -5.38
C PRO A 63 -20.05 33.70 -5.71
N ALA A 64 -21.28 33.40 -5.26
CA ALA A 64 -21.87 32.06 -5.35
C ALA A 64 -21.92 31.46 -6.76
N GLU A 65 -21.78 32.31 -7.78
CA GLU A 65 -21.69 31.94 -9.18
C GLU A 65 -20.35 31.28 -9.60
N TRP A 66 -19.24 31.50 -8.90
CA TRP A 66 -17.97 30.80 -9.15
C TRP A 66 -17.95 29.47 -8.38
N LYS A 67 -17.63 28.37 -9.07
CA LYS A 67 -17.61 27.04 -8.45
C LYS A 67 -16.17 26.61 -8.17
N LEU A 68 -15.89 26.25 -6.92
CA LEU A 68 -14.67 25.55 -6.56
C LEU A 68 -14.69 24.14 -7.16
N TRP A 69 -13.54 23.70 -7.64
CA TRP A 69 -13.34 22.39 -8.24
C TRP A 69 -12.03 21.78 -7.68
N GLY A 70 -12.11 20.59 -7.08
CA GLY A 70 -10.97 19.93 -6.42
C GLY A 70 -11.36 19.04 -5.24
N ASN A 71 -10.46 18.16 -4.81
CA ASN A 71 -10.69 17.16 -3.74
C ASN A 71 -10.47 17.71 -2.30
N GLY A 72 -10.51 19.03 -2.11
CA GLY A 72 -10.51 19.67 -0.78
C GLY A 72 -9.14 19.81 -0.11
N GLY A 73 -8.07 20.00 -0.90
CA GLY A 73 -6.69 20.11 -0.40
C GLY A 73 -6.07 21.51 -0.49
N GLY A 74 -6.57 22.39 -1.37
CA GLY A 74 -6.03 23.73 -1.58
C GLY A 74 -6.88 24.87 -1.01
N THR A 75 -6.39 26.11 -1.12
CA THR A 75 -7.15 27.32 -0.75
C THR A 75 -7.10 28.39 -1.85
N THR A 76 -8.18 29.13 -2.02
CA THR A 76 -8.26 30.27 -2.95
C THR A 76 -8.46 31.57 -2.18
N SER A 77 -7.74 32.63 -2.55
CA SER A 77 -7.85 33.95 -1.92
C SER A 77 -7.56 35.06 -2.92
N VAL A 78 -8.04 36.28 -2.67
CA VAL A 78 -7.65 37.46 -3.47
C VAL A 78 -6.60 38.25 -2.70
N THR A 79 -5.49 38.55 -3.35
CA THR A 79 -4.47 39.48 -2.86
C THR A 79 -4.72 40.85 -3.48
N GLN A 80 -4.55 41.93 -2.71
CA GLN A 80 -4.55 43.28 -3.26
C GLN A 80 -3.20 43.95 -3.02
N ASP A 81 -2.69 44.65 -4.01
CA ASP A 81 -1.52 45.51 -3.84
C ASP A 81 -1.90 46.84 -3.16
N THR A 82 -0.91 47.69 -2.90
CA THR A 82 -1.14 49.00 -2.25
C THR A 82 -1.95 50.00 -3.08
N TYR A 83 -2.21 49.69 -4.35
CA TYR A 83 -2.94 50.53 -5.30
C TYR A 83 -4.35 49.99 -5.60
N GLY A 84 -4.73 48.84 -5.02
CA GLY A 84 -6.03 48.22 -5.18
C GLY A 84 -6.14 47.30 -6.41
N TYR A 85 -5.01 46.90 -7.00
CA TYR A 85 -4.99 45.84 -8.02
C TYR A 85 -5.06 44.48 -7.36
N GLY A 86 -6.01 43.65 -7.81
CA GLY A 86 -6.30 42.33 -7.25
C GLY A 86 -5.71 41.21 -8.09
N GLU A 87 -5.10 40.22 -7.46
CA GLU A 87 -4.71 38.94 -8.08
C GLU A 87 -5.47 37.81 -7.39
N LEU A 88 -5.94 36.82 -8.14
CA LEU A 88 -6.44 35.57 -7.57
C LEU A 88 -5.25 34.68 -7.25
N ARG A 89 -5.09 34.32 -5.97
CA ARG A 89 -4.11 33.36 -5.47
C ARG A 89 -4.76 32.00 -5.27
N ILE A 90 -4.25 30.97 -5.97
CA ILE A 90 -4.60 29.57 -5.77
C ILE A 90 -3.41 28.86 -5.12
N ASP A 91 -3.65 28.24 -3.97
CA ASP A 91 -2.65 27.54 -3.16
C ASP A 91 -2.96 26.04 -3.15
N SER A 92 -2.21 25.28 -3.95
CA SER A 92 -2.35 23.83 -4.07
C SER A 92 -1.05 23.11 -3.71
N GLN A 93 -0.62 23.27 -2.44
CA GLN A 93 0.61 22.68 -1.93
C GLN A 93 0.51 21.19 -1.57
N VAL A 94 -0.68 20.60 -1.61
CA VAL A 94 -0.83 19.15 -1.39
C VAL A 94 -0.43 18.41 -2.66
N THR A 95 0.67 17.66 -2.58
CA THR A 95 1.26 16.98 -3.73
C THR A 95 0.25 16.07 -4.43
N GLY A 96 0.10 16.24 -5.75
CA GLY A 96 -0.78 15.45 -6.60
C GLY A 96 -2.25 15.92 -6.60
N ILE A 97 -2.61 16.99 -5.88
CA ILE A 97 -3.99 17.51 -5.88
C ILE A 97 -4.06 18.77 -6.76
N LEU A 98 -4.94 18.72 -7.77
CA LEU A 98 -5.27 19.88 -8.61
C LEU A 98 -6.44 20.63 -7.94
N GLU A 99 -6.23 21.90 -7.66
CA GLU A 99 -7.27 22.78 -7.12
C GLU A 99 -7.60 23.85 -8.15
N GLY A 100 -8.89 24.15 -8.35
CA GLY A 100 -9.31 25.04 -9.41
C GLY A 100 -10.62 25.76 -9.16
N LEU A 101 -10.89 26.70 -10.05
CA LEU A 101 -12.04 27.58 -9.99
C LEU A 101 -12.69 27.67 -11.37
N LEU A 102 -13.94 27.24 -11.46
CA LEU A 102 -14.75 27.31 -12.67
C LEU A 102 -15.52 28.64 -12.72
N ALA A 103 -15.38 29.31 -13.85
CA ALA A 103 -16.05 30.56 -14.16
C ALA A 103 -17.56 30.36 -14.44
N PRO A 104 -18.41 31.36 -14.16
CA PRO A 104 -19.85 31.31 -14.41
C PRO A 104 -20.22 31.49 -15.90
N VAL A 105 -19.42 30.95 -16.81
CA VAL A 105 -19.62 31.00 -18.26
C VAL A 105 -19.41 29.63 -18.89
N GLN A 106 -20.13 29.37 -19.98
CA GLN A 106 -20.08 28.13 -20.75
C GLN A 106 -20.20 28.45 -22.24
N ALA A 107 -19.42 27.74 -23.06
CA ALA A 107 -19.52 27.79 -24.51
C ALA A 107 -19.03 26.49 -25.14
N ASP A 108 -19.47 26.22 -26.37
CA ASP A 108 -19.03 25.03 -27.14
C ASP A 108 -17.67 25.23 -27.83
N GLN A 109 -17.35 26.49 -28.13
CA GLN A 109 -16.15 26.90 -28.85
C GLN A 109 -15.74 28.27 -28.33
N TYR A 110 -14.57 28.34 -27.71
CA TYR A 110 -14.14 29.55 -27.02
C TYR A 110 -12.63 29.62 -26.90
N ARG A 111 -12.18 30.81 -26.51
CA ARG A 111 -10.81 31.10 -26.11
C ARG A 111 -10.81 31.53 -24.65
N ILE A 112 -9.94 30.92 -23.85
CA ILE A 112 -9.58 31.43 -22.52
C ILE A 112 -8.21 32.07 -22.63
N GLU A 113 -8.05 33.25 -22.06
CA GLU A 113 -6.78 33.93 -21.89
C GLU A 113 -6.67 34.44 -20.45
N THR A 114 -5.52 34.27 -19.83
CA THR A 114 -5.24 34.80 -18.49
C THR A 114 -3.77 35.17 -18.39
N ARG A 115 -3.48 36.18 -17.57
CA ARG A 115 -2.12 36.35 -17.06
C ARG A 115 -1.94 35.45 -15.85
N PHE A 116 -0.76 34.86 -15.71
CA PHE A 116 -0.40 34.08 -14.54
C PHE A 116 1.06 34.26 -14.14
N ARG A 117 1.35 33.97 -12.87
CA ARG A 117 2.70 33.98 -12.29
C ARG A 117 2.80 32.92 -11.19
N PHE A 118 3.94 32.27 -11.06
CA PHE A 118 4.18 31.33 -9.97
C PHE A 118 4.67 32.06 -8.71
N ASP A 119 4.53 31.41 -7.57
CA ASP A 119 5.16 31.89 -6.35
C ASP A 119 6.69 31.67 -6.35
N GLU A 120 7.45 32.57 -5.73
CA GLU A 120 8.91 32.62 -5.78
C GLU A 120 9.57 31.39 -5.14
N GLU A 121 8.92 30.77 -4.14
CA GLU A 121 9.50 29.68 -3.35
C GLU A 121 8.91 28.30 -3.68
N LEU A 122 7.75 28.26 -4.35
CA LEU A 122 6.94 27.03 -4.51
C LEU A 122 6.61 26.77 -6.00
N PRO A 123 7.53 26.15 -6.76
CA PRO A 123 7.34 25.86 -8.17
C PRO A 123 6.25 24.80 -8.37
N GLY A 124 5.13 25.21 -8.96
CA GLY A 124 4.01 24.32 -9.27
C GLY A 124 3.66 24.33 -10.75
N SER A 125 2.37 24.18 -11.02
CA SER A 125 1.77 24.11 -12.35
C SER A 125 0.58 25.05 -12.43
N VAL A 126 0.49 25.82 -13.50
CA VAL A 126 -0.73 26.56 -13.87
C VAL A 126 -1.65 25.61 -14.63
N ALA A 127 -2.95 25.71 -14.41
CA ALA A 127 -3.95 24.92 -15.12
C ALA A 127 -4.99 25.81 -15.80
N ILE A 128 -5.35 25.47 -17.05
CA ILE A 128 -6.61 25.89 -17.68
C ILE A 128 -7.56 24.69 -17.67
N LEU A 129 -8.72 24.85 -17.06
CA LEU A 129 -9.77 23.83 -16.95
C LEU A 129 -10.83 24.08 -18.03
N PHE A 130 -11.28 23.02 -18.70
CA PHE A 130 -12.25 23.14 -19.78
C PHE A 130 -13.11 21.88 -19.98
N GLY A 131 -14.31 22.08 -20.51
CA GLY A 131 -15.13 20.98 -21.04
C GLY A 131 -16.01 20.25 -20.02
N ASP A 132 -16.35 20.85 -18.87
CA ASP A 132 -17.35 20.28 -17.95
C ASP A 132 -18.75 20.28 -18.62
N PRO A 133 -19.35 19.11 -18.91
CA PRO A 133 -20.49 18.99 -19.81
C PRO A 133 -21.85 19.31 -19.17
N GLU A 134 -21.98 19.40 -17.84
CA GLU A 134 -23.30 19.63 -17.22
C GLU A 134 -23.23 20.28 -15.82
N GLY A 135 -22.14 20.96 -15.47
CA GLY A 135 -21.99 21.53 -14.13
C GLY A 135 -21.95 20.47 -13.02
N SER A 136 -21.77 19.20 -13.40
CA SER A 136 -21.50 18.04 -12.58
C SER A 136 -19.99 18.04 -12.31
N VAL A 137 -19.60 18.57 -11.16
CA VAL A 137 -18.25 18.98 -10.75
C VAL A 137 -17.24 17.81 -10.63
N MET A 138 -17.27 16.78 -11.48
CA MET A 138 -16.52 15.54 -11.25
C MET A 138 -15.57 15.16 -12.41
N SER A 139 -15.88 15.40 -13.69
CA SER A 139 -14.93 15.13 -14.79
C SER A 139 -14.77 16.34 -15.73
N LEU A 140 -13.53 16.69 -16.10
CA LEU A 140 -13.20 17.78 -17.04
C LEU A 140 -11.83 17.58 -17.68
N ASN A 141 -11.47 18.37 -18.68
CA ASN A 141 -10.11 18.39 -19.22
C ASN A 141 -9.28 19.52 -18.59
N ALA A 142 -7.98 19.27 -18.41
CA ALA A 142 -7.05 20.26 -17.91
C ALA A 142 -5.79 20.33 -18.79
N LEU A 143 -5.39 21.55 -19.15
CA LEU A 143 -4.05 21.84 -19.65
C LEU A 143 -3.19 22.29 -18.46
N LEU A 144 -2.25 21.45 -18.06
CA LEU A 144 -1.26 21.71 -17.02
C LEU A 144 0.02 22.24 -17.68
N LEU A 145 0.51 23.38 -17.24
CA LEU A 145 1.83 23.91 -17.62
C LEU A 145 2.66 24.09 -16.36
N HIS A 146 3.68 23.25 -16.21
CA HIS A 146 4.57 23.28 -15.07
C HIS A 146 5.57 24.43 -15.23
N SER A 147 5.95 25.04 -14.11
CA SER A 147 7.06 26.01 -14.05
C SER A 147 8.36 25.48 -14.67
N SER A 148 8.55 24.16 -14.66
CA SER A 148 9.68 23.49 -15.33
C SER A 148 9.65 23.53 -16.87
N GLY A 149 8.59 24.05 -17.48
CA GLY A 149 8.37 24.08 -18.93
C GLY A 149 7.73 22.82 -19.50
N SER A 150 7.59 21.75 -18.72
CA SER A 150 6.76 20.61 -19.15
C SER A 150 5.28 21.01 -19.14
N TYR A 151 4.50 20.46 -20.07
CA TYR A 151 3.05 20.59 -20.09
C TYR A 151 2.39 19.22 -20.29
N GLN A 152 1.17 19.09 -19.76
CA GLN A 152 0.32 17.91 -19.92
C GLN A 152 -1.09 18.36 -20.26
N LEU A 153 -1.69 17.71 -21.24
CA LEU A 153 -3.12 17.73 -21.49
C LEU A 153 -3.69 16.46 -20.89
N VAL A 154 -4.62 16.58 -19.94
CA VAL A 154 -5.19 15.44 -19.22
C VAL A 154 -6.71 15.50 -19.18
N THR A 155 -7.35 14.34 -19.12
CA THR A 155 -8.73 14.21 -18.64
C THR A 155 -8.69 13.90 -17.15
N MET A 156 -9.41 14.69 -16.37
CA MET A 156 -9.60 14.52 -14.94
C MET A 156 -10.87 13.69 -14.74
N GLU A 157 -10.73 12.56 -14.03
CA GLU A 157 -11.84 11.68 -13.70
C GLU A 157 -12.49 12.03 -12.34
N ALA A 158 -13.70 11.51 -12.11
CA ALA A 158 -14.53 11.78 -10.93
C ALA A 158 -13.89 11.40 -9.58
N ASP A 159 -12.88 10.53 -9.59
CA ASP A 159 -12.12 10.09 -8.41
C ASP A 159 -10.81 10.88 -8.22
N GLY A 160 -10.50 11.81 -9.13
CA GLY A 160 -9.27 12.61 -9.12
C GLY A 160 -8.09 11.97 -9.87
N GLU A 161 -8.27 10.80 -10.47
CA GLU A 161 -7.29 10.20 -11.38
C GLU A 161 -7.14 11.02 -12.67
N ARG A 162 -5.97 10.89 -13.30
CA ARG A 162 -5.61 11.68 -14.49
C ARG A 162 -5.26 10.75 -15.64
N GLU A 163 -6.02 10.84 -16.71
CA GLU A 163 -5.66 10.21 -17.97
C GLU A 163 -4.85 11.18 -18.83
N LEU A 164 -3.64 10.78 -19.21
CA LEU A 164 -2.77 11.61 -20.06
C LEU A 164 -3.24 11.56 -21.51
N ILE A 165 -3.61 12.70 -22.07
CA ILE A 165 -3.97 12.87 -23.48
C ILE A 165 -2.73 13.21 -24.30
N ALA A 166 -1.97 14.22 -23.87
CA ALA A 166 -0.76 14.68 -24.56
C ALA A 166 0.22 15.29 -23.58
N GLU A 167 1.51 15.27 -23.91
CA GLU A 167 2.54 15.98 -23.14
C GLU A 167 3.62 16.53 -24.06
N GLY A 168 4.34 17.52 -23.55
CA GLY A 168 5.48 18.10 -24.25
C GLY A 168 6.25 19.04 -23.34
N MET A 169 7.21 19.75 -23.92
CA MET A 169 8.03 20.71 -23.20
C MET A 169 8.23 22.00 -23.97
N ILE A 170 8.25 23.10 -23.23
CA ILE A 170 8.73 24.43 -23.62
C ILE A 170 9.91 24.83 -22.73
N SER A 171 10.49 26.00 -23.00
CA SER A 171 11.49 26.59 -22.12
C SER A 171 10.93 26.75 -20.69
N PRO A 172 11.72 26.42 -19.65
CA PRO A 172 11.30 26.64 -18.27
C PRO A 172 10.88 28.08 -18.01
N LEU A 173 9.87 28.23 -17.16
CA LEU A 173 9.26 29.51 -16.83
C LEU A 173 9.91 30.08 -15.56
N SER A 174 10.16 31.38 -15.55
CA SER A 174 10.64 32.11 -14.38
C SER A 174 9.49 32.28 -13.39
N LEU A 175 9.70 31.90 -12.13
CA LEU A 175 8.60 31.83 -11.17
C LEU A 175 7.91 33.17 -10.96
N THR A 176 8.67 34.24 -10.80
CA THR A 176 8.14 35.59 -10.51
C THR A 176 7.86 36.42 -11.76
N GLN A 177 7.91 35.83 -12.95
CA GLN A 177 7.60 36.52 -14.20
C GLN A 177 6.13 36.33 -14.56
N ASP A 178 5.49 37.40 -15.03
CA ASP A 178 4.16 37.34 -15.60
C ASP A 178 4.17 36.77 -17.02
N TYR A 179 3.30 35.80 -17.26
CA TYR A 179 3.09 35.17 -18.56
C TYR A 179 1.64 35.29 -18.99
N LEU A 180 1.42 35.32 -20.30
CA LEU A 180 0.09 35.22 -20.90
C LEU A 180 -0.12 33.80 -21.39
N LEU A 181 -1.13 33.11 -20.85
CA LEU A 181 -1.53 31.79 -21.31
C LEU A 181 -2.86 31.89 -22.05
N ARG A 182 -2.91 31.29 -23.24
CA ARG A 182 -4.11 31.26 -24.06
C ARG A 182 -4.39 29.83 -24.52
N LEU A 183 -5.65 29.43 -24.40
CA LEU A 183 -6.18 28.17 -24.93
C LEU A 183 -7.36 28.47 -25.86
N SER A 184 -7.27 28.07 -27.12
CA SER A 184 -8.35 28.19 -28.10
C SER A 184 -8.89 26.80 -28.46
N ILE A 185 -10.22 26.64 -28.39
CA ILE A 185 -10.91 25.40 -28.76
C ILE A 185 -11.96 25.71 -29.84
N TYR A 186 -11.78 25.12 -31.02
CA TYR A 186 -12.69 25.30 -32.15
C TYR A 186 -12.78 24.00 -32.96
N ASN A 187 -13.99 23.51 -33.25
CA ASN A 187 -14.21 22.22 -33.94
C ASN A 187 -13.32 21.08 -33.41
N ARG A 188 -13.14 20.99 -32.08
CA ARG A 188 -12.29 20.00 -31.38
C ARG A 188 -10.80 20.10 -31.66
N GLN A 189 -10.35 21.11 -32.41
CA GLN A 189 -8.96 21.49 -32.47
C GLN A 189 -8.65 22.39 -31.27
N LEU A 190 -7.62 22.01 -30.53
CA LEU A 190 -7.08 22.71 -29.38
C LEU A 190 -5.74 23.32 -29.77
N ILE A 191 -5.58 24.61 -29.49
CA ILE A 191 -4.32 25.33 -29.67
C ILE A 191 -3.99 26.04 -28.35
N ALA A 192 -2.86 25.69 -27.76
CA ALA A 192 -2.32 26.37 -26.58
C ALA A 192 -1.13 27.24 -26.95
N GLU A 193 -1.17 28.47 -26.47
CA GLU A 193 -0.21 29.51 -26.79
C GLU A 193 0.31 30.15 -25.50
N LEU A 194 1.60 30.47 -25.46
CA LEU A 194 2.24 31.17 -24.36
C LEU A 194 2.91 32.45 -24.88
N GLY A 195 2.70 33.57 -24.18
CA GLY A 195 3.38 34.84 -24.42
C GLY A 195 4.09 35.34 -23.16
N SER A 196 5.12 36.17 -23.34
CA SER A 196 5.65 37.03 -22.27
C SER A 196 4.89 38.37 -22.28
N GLU A 197 4.97 39.16 -21.20
CA GLU A 197 4.11 40.33 -20.92
C GLU A 197 3.88 41.33 -22.08
N ASP A 198 4.76 41.39 -23.10
CA ASP A 198 4.68 42.27 -24.28
C ASP A 198 5.11 41.61 -25.63
N GLU A 199 5.25 40.28 -25.73
CA GLU A 199 5.73 39.57 -26.95
C GLU A 199 4.62 38.82 -27.73
N GLU A 200 4.92 38.42 -28.98
CA GLU A 200 4.04 37.56 -29.78
C GLU A 200 3.83 36.19 -29.12
N PHE A 201 2.59 35.69 -29.14
CA PHE A 201 2.25 34.36 -28.65
C PHE A 201 2.99 33.27 -29.45
N THR A 202 3.56 32.30 -28.75
CA THR A 202 4.12 31.09 -29.35
C THR A 202 3.19 29.91 -29.09
N VAL A 203 2.76 29.24 -30.16
CA VAL A 203 2.02 27.98 -30.07
C VAL A 203 2.95 26.89 -29.53
N PHE A 204 2.56 26.24 -28.44
CA PHE A 204 3.34 25.13 -27.86
C PHE A 204 2.63 23.78 -27.87
N LEU A 205 1.31 23.79 -28.09
CA LEU A 205 0.51 22.58 -28.24
C LEU A 205 -0.56 22.81 -29.31
N GLU A 206 -0.59 21.94 -30.30
CA GLU A 206 -1.71 21.76 -31.22
C GLU A 206 -2.19 20.32 -31.08
N TYR A 207 -3.47 20.14 -30.75
CA TYR A 207 -4.03 18.82 -30.50
C TYR A 207 -5.45 18.70 -31.05
N GLN A 208 -5.77 17.56 -31.66
CA GLN A 208 -7.11 17.25 -32.13
C GLN A 208 -7.80 16.31 -31.12
N LEU A 209 -8.83 16.78 -30.43
CA LEU A 209 -9.53 16.00 -29.41
C LEU A 209 -10.35 14.86 -30.04
N ASP A 210 -10.35 13.67 -29.41
CA ASP A 210 -10.97 12.43 -29.91
C ASP A 210 -12.50 12.42 -29.94
N GLU A 211 -13.11 11.52 -30.73
CA GLU A 211 -14.57 11.41 -30.86
C GLU A 211 -15.17 10.89 -29.55
N GLY A 212 -15.81 11.78 -28.78
CA GLY A 212 -16.35 11.49 -27.44
C GLY A 212 -15.81 12.43 -26.35
N SER A 213 -14.71 13.13 -26.62
CA SER A 213 -14.20 14.22 -25.77
C SER A 213 -15.18 15.40 -25.70
N TRP A 214 -15.08 16.19 -24.62
CA TRP A 214 -15.97 17.32 -24.36
C TRP A 214 -15.28 18.65 -24.68
N PRO A 215 -15.37 19.16 -25.92
CA PRO A 215 -14.76 20.44 -26.30
C PRO A 215 -15.53 21.65 -25.74
N GLY A 216 -16.80 21.45 -25.37
CA GLY A 216 -17.72 22.49 -24.90
C GLY A 216 -18.12 22.27 -23.44
N GLY A 217 -18.18 23.34 -22.66
CA GLY A 217 -18.43 23.24 -21.21
C GLY A 217 -18.05 24.48 -20.43
N GLN A 218 -18.13 24.41 -19.09
CA GLN A 218 -17.60 25.48 -18.24
C GLN A 218 -16.07 25.57 -18.38
N ALA A 219 -15.57 26.79 -18.26
CA ALA A 219 -14.15 27.15 -18.34
C ALA A 219 -13.64 27.54 -16.95
N GLY A 220 -12.36 27.31 -16.67
CA GLY A 220 -11.77 27.68 -15.39
C GLY A 220 -10.25 27.76 -15.39
N ILE A 221 -9.70 28.08 -14.23
CA ILE A 221 -8.26 28.19 -13.96
C ILE A 221 -7.93 27.42 -12.68
N GLY A 222 -6.71 26.93 -12.55
CA GLY A 222 -6.31 26.14 -11.38
C GLY A 222 -4.81 26.07 -11.17
N GLY A 223 -4.42 25.42 -10.07
CA GLY A 223 -3.03 25.22 -9.68
C GLY A 223 -2.78 23.81 -9.15
N LEU A 224 -1.58 23.30 -9.39
CA LEU A 224 -1.13 21.99 -8.93
C LEU A 224 0.30 22.09 -8.38
N ASP A 225 0.55 21.48 -7.22
CA ASP A 225 1.87 21.33 -6.61
C ASP A 225 2.60 22.65 -6.36
N GLY A 226 1.86 23.71 -6.01
CA GLY A 226 2.43 25.02 -5.72
C GLY A 226 1.39 26.12 -5.60
N ILE A 227 1.86 27.37 -5.65
CA ILE A 227 1.02 28.56 -5.59
C ILE A 227 1.11 29.30 -6.92
N VAL A 228 -0.05 29.70 -7.45
CA VAL A 228 -0.16 30.44 -8.71
C VAL A 228 -1.06 31.66 -8.50
N TYR A 229 -0.65 32.78 -9.07
CA TYR A 229 -1.38 34.04 -9.10
C TYR A 229 -1.96 34.26 -10.50
N PHE A 230 -3.18 34.78 -10.58
CA PHE A 230 -3.88 35.06 -11.84
C PHE A 230 -4.49 36.46 -11.84
N ASP A 231 -4.44 37.10 -13.01
CA ASP A 231 -5.23 38.29 -13.31
C ASP A 231 -5.66 38.33 -14.79
N HIS A 232 -6.48 39.32 -15.14
CA HIS A 232 -6.98 39.54 -16.51
C HIS A 232 -7.54 38.27 -17.18
N LEU A 233 -8.36 37.50 -16.46
CA LEU A 233 -9.03 36.34 -17.02
C LEU A 233 -10.11 36.79 -18.01
N ARG A 234 -9.99 36.34 -19.25
CA ARG A 234 -10.91 36.67 -20.33
C ARG A 234 -11.35 35.41 -21.08
N ALA A 235 -12.66 35.21 -21.18
CA ALA A 235 -13.26 34.15 -21.98
C ALA A 235 -14.03 34.75 -23.17
N VAL A 236 -13.77 34.28 -24.39
CA VAL A 236 -14.37 34.79 -25.62
C VAL A 236 -14.97 33.65 -26.42
N GLN A 237 -16.23 33.76 -26.83
CA GLN A 237 -16.84 32.80 -27.74
C GLN A 237 -16.30 32.98 -29.16
N LEU A 238 -15.84 31.90 -29.79
CA LEU A 238 -15.25 31.94 -31.13
C LEU A 238 -16.31 31.74 -32.22
N ALA A 239 -16.12 32.41 -33.37
CA ALA A 239 -16.93 32.25 -34.58
C ALA A 239 -16.13 31.54 -35.68
N ALA A 240 -16.82 30.94 -36.66
CA ALA A 240 -16.20 30.12 -37.71
C ALA A 240 -15.14 30.81 -38.59
N SER A 241 -15.10 32.13 -38.58
CA SER A 241 -14.17 32.96 -39.36
C SER A 241 -12.88 33.33 -38.61
N SER A 242 -12.63 32.80 -37.40
CA SER A 242 -11.60 33.32 -36.47
C SER A 242 -10.28 32.54 -36.37
N LEU A 243 -10.08 31.50 -37.17
CA LEU A 243 -8.80 30.78 -37.29
C LEU A 243 -8.37 30.74 -38.77
N ASP A 244 -7.30 31.45 -39.11
CA ASP A 244 -6.61 31.38 -40.40
C ASP A 244 -5.10 31.51 -40.06
N PRO A 245 -4.12 30.70 -40.57
CA PRO A 245 -4.15 29.75 -41.70
C PRO A 245 -3.43 28.39 -41.43
N LEU A 246 -3.51 27.79 -40.23
CA LEU A 246 -2.75 26.56 -39.88
C LEU A 246 -3.29 25.25 -40.49
N LEU A 247 -4.37 25.28 -41.28
CA LEU A 247 -5.04 24.10 -41.84
C LEU A 247 -5.18 24.12 -43.37
N ALA A 248 -4.23 24.71 -44.11
CA ALA A 248 -4.24 24.59 -45.57
C ALA A 248 -3.92 23.14 -46.00
N GLU A 249 -4.79 22.52 -46.80
CA GLU A 249 -4.47 21.27 -47.50
C GLU A 249 -3.25 21.45 -48.41
N ALA A 250 -2.40 20.43 -48.45
CA ALA A 250 -1.10 20.46 -49.13
C ALA A 250 -1.21 20.90 -50.59
N SER A 251 -0.32 21.82 -50.99
CA SER A 251 -0.07 22.06 -52.40
C SER A 251 0.90 20.99 -52.92
N ASP A 252 0.54 20.33 -54.02
CA ASP A 252 1.37 19.31 -54.66
C ASP A 252 2.67 19.97 -55.16
N GLY A 253 3.77 19.80 -54.42
CA GLY A 253 5.09 20.37 -54.74
C GLY A 253 5.96 20.90 -53.60
N ALA A 254 5.48 20.97 -52.34
CA ALA A 254 6.31 21.40 -51.20
C ALA A 254 7.31 20.32 -50.76
N ALA A 255 8.59 20.72 -50.60
CA ALA A 255 9.71 19.82 -50.26
C ALA A 255 9.71 19.45 -48.77
N VAL A 256 10.19 18.25 -48.43
CA VAL A 256 10.37 17.81 -47.05
C VAL A 256 11.58 18.49 -46.42
N VAL A 257 11.36 19.23 -45.34
CA VAL A 257 12.41 20.00 -44.62
C VAL A 257 12.73 19.41 -43.24
N SER A 258 11.89 18.52 -42.73
CA SER A 258 12.16 17.73 -41.53
C SER A 258 11.52 16.36 -41.64
N LEU A 259 12.22 15.34 -41.14
CA LEU A 259 11.83 13.94 -41.20
C LEU A 259 12.08 13.29 -39.83
N THR A 260 11.06 12.67 -39.26
CA THR A 260 11.15 11.99 -37.96
C THR A 260 10.58 10.58 -38.08
N PRO A 261 11.32 9.52 -37.74
CA PRO A 261 10.78 8.16 -37.76
C PRO A 261 9.74 7.99 -36.64
N ASN A 262 8.63 7.32 -36.94
CA ASN A 262 7.62 7.00 -35.92
C ASN A 262 8.17 5.98 -34.90
N GLN A 263 9.08 5.11 -35.35
CA GLN A 263 9.83 4.19 -34.51
C GLN A 263 11.33 4.47 -34.68
N PRO A 264 12.04 4.91 -33.63
CA PRO A 264 13.44 5.32 -33.75
C PRO A 264 14.42 4.14 -33.87
N TYR A 265 13.94 2.90 -33.70
CA TYR A 265 14.72 1.70 -33.93
C TYR A 265 13.87 0.56 -34.53
N VAL A 266 14.55 -0.41 -35.14
CA VAL A 266 13.99 -1.63 -35.72
C VAL A 266 14.74 -2.85 -35.16
N LEU A 267 14.00 -3.87 -34.76
CA LEU A 267 14.56 -5.17 -34.37
C LEU A 267 14.56 -6.10 -35.58
N ALA A 268 15.68 -6.74 -35.87
CA ALA A 268 15.85 -7.62 -37.02
C ALA A 268 16.43 -8.98 -36.64
N THR A 269 16.05 -10.02 -37.36
CA THR A 269 16.75 -11.30 -37.31
C THR A 269 17.69 -11.37 -38.51
N THR A 270 18.93 -11.82 -38.32
CA THR A 270 19.87 -11.95 -39.43
C THR A 270 19.31 -12.84 -40.54
N GLY A 271 19.32 -12.37 -41.78
CA GLY A 271 18.78 -13.11 -42.93
C GLY A 271 17.26 -13.03 -43.10
N GLU A 272 16.53 -12.31 -42.24
CA GLU A 272 15.10 -12.07 -42.38
C GLU A 272 14.84 -10.65 -42.91
N PRO A 273 14.22 -10.49 -44.09
CA PRO A 273 13.97 -9.18 -44.68
C PRO A 273 12.85 -8.42 -43.97
N VAL A 274 13.04 -7.11 -43.74
CA VAL A 274 12.04 -6.19 -43.18
C VAL A 274 11.47 -5.30 -44.29
N GLU A 275 10.14 -5.25 -44.43
CA GLU A 275 9.46 -4.46 -45.45
C GLU A 275 9.56 -2.96 -45.15
N LEU A 276 10.22 -2.18 -46.01
CA LEU A 276 10.43 -0.74 -45.80
C LEU A 276 9.12 0.04 -45.77
N LYS A 277 8.12 -0.38 -46.55
CA LYS A 277 6.78 0.21 -46.56
C LYS A 277 6.07 0.17 -45.20
N SER A 278 6.43 -0.80 -44.35
CA SER A 278 5.88 -0.92 -43.00
C SER A 278 6.40 0.18 -42.07
N LEU A 279 7.60 0.72 -42.34
CA LEU A 279 8.21 1.79 -41.55
C LEU A 279 7.58 3.13 -41.90
N LYS A 280 7.23 3.93 -40.90
CA LYS A 280 6.51 5.20 -41.05
C LYS A 280 7.33 6.37 -40.53
N PHE A 281 7.22 7.50 -41.21
CA PHE A 281 7.91 8.73 -40.87
C PHE A 281 6.96 9.92 -40.92
N GLN A 282 7.05 10.81 -39.93
CA GLN A 282 6.43 12.13 -39.99
C GLN A 282 7.33 13.07 -40.78
N ALA A 283 6.75 13.76 -41.76
CA ALA A 283 7.44 14.70 -42.62
C ALA A 283 6.80 16.09 -42.50
N LYS A 284 7.61 17.09 -42.12
CA LYS A 284 7.23 18.50 -42.22
C LYS A 284 7.74 19.06 -43.54
N ARG A 285 6.86 19.75 -44.26
CA ARG A 285 7.17 20.34 -45.57
C ARG A 285 7.49 21.82 -45.46
N SER A 286 8.10 22.36 -46.51
CA SER A 286 8.54 23.76 -46.61
C SER A 286 7.40 24.77 -46.52
N ASP A 287 6.16 24.35 -46.79
CA ASP A 287 4.93 25.14 -46.63
C ASP A 287 4.30 24.98 -45.23
N ALA A 288 5.05 24.40 -44.28
CA ALA A 288 4.63 24.06 -42.92
C ALA A 288 3.56 22.97 -42.80
N SER A 289 3.07 22.41 -43.91
CA SER A 289 2.17 21.25 -43.87
C SER A 289 2.90 20.01 -43.32
N GLN A 290 2.13 19.10 -42.71
CA GLN A 290 2.63 17.84 -42.18
C GLN A 290 2.00 16.67 -42.94
N THR A 291 2.80 15.68 -43.29
CA THR A 291 2.37 14.48 -44.01
C THR A 291 3.09 13.24 -43.48
N GLN A 292 2.46 12.06 -43.57
CA GLN A 292 3.11 10.80 -43.23
C GLN A 292 3.68 10.15 -44.50
N LEU A 293 4.94 9.70 -44.43
CA LEU A 293 5.63 8.98 -45.49
C LEU A 293 5.90 7.53 -45.08
N ASN A 294 5.91 6.63 -46.05
CA ASN A 294 6.32 5.25 -45.86
C ASN A 294 7.82 5.11 -46.14
N GLY A 295 8.47 4.11 -45.55
CA GLY A 295 9.91 3.90 -45.74
C GLY A 295 10.30 3.59 -47.19
N ASP A 296 9.41 3.03 -48.00
CA ASP A 296 9.62 2.81 -49.44
C ASP A 296 9.56 4.11 -50.28
N ASP A 297 9.10 5.22 -49.70
CA ASP A 297 9.13 6.56 -50.31
C ASP A 297 10.44 7.32 -50.07
N LEU A 298 11.39 6.74 -49.31
CA LEU A 298 12.59 7.39 -48.78
C LEU A 298 13.89 6.78 -49.33
N GLU A 299 14.96 7.56 -49.28
CA GLU A 299 16.31 7.13 -49.64
C GLU A 299 17.05 6.60 -48.41
N TRP A 300 17.58 5.38 -48.48
CA TRP A 300 18.26 4.71 -47.35
C TRP A 300 19.76 4.63 -47.61
N HIS A 301 20.56 5.06 -46.64
CA HIS A 301 22.02 5.10 -46.70
C HIS A 301 22.64 4.40 -45.49
N PHE A 302 23.53 3.44 -45.75
CA PHE A 302 24.24 2.66 -44.75
C PHE A 302 25.66 2.37 -45.22
N GLU A 303 26.54 1.99 -44.28
CA GLU A 303 27.94 1.66 -44.55
C GLU A 303 28.19 0.15 -44.38
N GLY A 304 29.08 -0.39 -45.22
CA GLY A 304 29.48 -1.80 -45.18
C GLY A 304 28.58 -2.76 -45.96
N ASP A 305 28.97 -4.04 -45.96
CA ASP A 305 28.29 -5.12 -46.70
C ASP A 305 27.30 -5.92 -45.83
N ASP A 306 27.09 -5.49 -44.58
CA ASP A 306 26.24 -6.18 -43.60
C ASP A 306 24.74 -5.89 -43.81
N ILE A 307 24.39 -4.90 -44.63
CA ILE A 307 23.00 -4.49 -44.91
C ILE A 307 22.78 -4.52 -46.43
N SER A 308 21.63 -5.00 -46.88
CA SER A 308 21.21 -4.92 -48.28
C SER A 308 19.75 -4.52 -48.42
N ILE A 309 19.42 -3.78 -49.48
CA ILE A 309 18.04 -3.48 -49.87
C ILE A 309 17.72 -4.16 -51.20
N LEU A 310 16.64 -4.95 -51.26
CA LEU A 310 16.14 -5.60 -52.47
C LEU A 310 14.61 -5.54 -52.51
N ASP A 311 14.05 -5.11 -53.63
CA ASP A 311 12.59 -5.08 -53.89
C ASP A 311 11.74 -4.42 -52.78
N GLY A 312 12.27 -3.37 -52.13
CA GLY A 312 11.57 -2.65 -51.06
C GLY A 312 11.72 -3.27 -49.67
N TYR A 313 12.61 -4.24 -49.50
CA TYR A 313 12.93 -4.86 -48.22
C TYR A 313 14.39 -4.57 -47.84
N LEU A 314 14.63 -4.34 -46.55
CA LEU A 314 15.97 -4.21 -45.97
C LEU A 314 16.29 -5.46 -45.15
N GLU A 315 17.44 -6.07 -45.42
CA GLU A 315 17.93 -7.28 -44.75
C GLU A 315 19.29 -7.00 -44.10
N ILE A 316 19.49 -7.53 -42.90
CA ILE A 316 20.77 -7.47 -42.17
C ILE A 316 21.39 -8.87 -42.13
N HIS A 317 22.66 -8.97 -42.51
CA HIS A 317 23.39 -10.23 -42.69
C HIS A 317 24.23 -10.66 -41.50
N ARG A 318 24.48 -9.74 -40.55
CA ARG A 318 25.27 -10.01 -39.35
C ARG A 318 24.60 -9.41 -38.12
N LYS A 319 24.72 -10.09 -36.98
CA LYS A 319 24.22 -9.56 -35.73
C LYS A 319 25.04 -8.34 -35.29
N GLY A 320 24.38 -7.40 -34.63
CA GLY A 320 24.99 -6.15 -34.19
C GLY A 320 24.00 -4.99 -34.17
N THR A 321 24.51 -3.81 -33.85
CA THR A 321 23.77 -2.56 -33.92
C THR A 321 24.25 -1.73 -35.11
N TYR A 322 23.31 -1.18 -35.88
CA TYR A 322 23.59 -0.44 -37.10
C TYR A 322 22.79 0.86 -37.13
N THR A 323 23.44 1.99 -37.38
CA THR A 323 22.73 3.26 -37.62
C THR A 323 22.53 3.45 -39.10
N VAL A 324 21.28 3.44 -39.56
CA VAL A 324 20.94 3.62 -40.97
C VAL A 324 20.35 5.02 -41.16
N ASN A 325 20.94 5.80 -42.06
CA ASN A 325 20.49 7.15 -42.39
C ASN A 325 19.38 7.07 -43.44
N VAL A 326 18.33 7.86 -43.27
CA VAL A 326 17.18 7.92 -44.17
C VAL A 326 16.98 9.37 -44.61
N ALA A 327 16.72 9.60 -45.90
CA ALA A 327 16.63 10.93 -46.47
C ALA A 327 15.42 11.10 -47.40
N LYS A 328 14.91 12.32 -47.44
CA LYS A 328 13.96 12.79 -48.46
C LYS A 328 14.16 14.28 -48.68
N ASP A 329 14.38 14.68 -49.93
CA ASP A 329 14.74 16.05 -50.30
C ASP A 329 15.96 16.54 -49.48
N GLU A 330 15.82 17.58 -48.65
CA GLU A 330 16.90 18.09 -47.77
C GLU A 330 16.85 17.52 -46.34
N ALA A 331 15.78 16.79 -46.00
CA ALA A 331 15.58 16.26 -44.66
C ALA A 331 16.26 14.90 -44.49
N THR A 332 16.93 14.71 -43.35
CA THR A 332 17.56 13.44 -42.96
C THR A 332 17.09 13.00 -41.59
N ALA A 333 17.06 11.69 -41.39
CA ALA A 333 16.75 11.02 -40.12
C ALA A 333 17.68 9.82 -39.92
N GLN A 334 17.76 9.34 -38.68
CA GLN A 334 18.49 8.11 -38.35
C GLN A 334 17.54 7.08 -37.74
N VAL A 335 17.72 5.83 -38.15
CA VAL A 335 17.01 4.68 -37.58
C VAL A 335 18.06 3.69 -37.09
N LEU A 336 17.98 3.33 -35.81
CA LEU A 336 18.85 2.30 -35.23
C LEU A 336 18.30 0.92 -35.56
N TRP A 337 19.13 0.02 -36.07
CA TRP A 337 18.77 -1.37 -36.30
C TRP A 337 19.53 -2.25 -35.31
N VAL A 338 18.82 -3.17 -34.66
CA VAL A 338 19.41 -4.14 -33.74
C VAL A 338 19.14 -5.53 -34.27
N ALA A 339 20.19 -6.20 -34.75
CA ALA A 339 20.10 -7.52 -35.34
C ALA A 339 20.63 -8.60 -34.39
N LYS A 340 19.91 -9.73 -34.32
CA LYS A 340 20.35 -10.94 -33.61
C LYS A 340 20.33 -12.16 -34.53
N ASP A 341 21.12 -13.18 -34.22
CA ASP A 341 21.01 -14.47 -34.91
C ASP A 341 19.68 -15.15 -34.51
N ALA A 342 19.10 -15.96 -35.40
CA ALA A 342 17.80 -16.60 -35.16
C ALA A 342 17.73 -17.45 -33.87
N ASN A 343 18.87 -17.99 -33.42
CA ASN A 343 18.96 -18.80 -32.20
C ASN A 343 19.32 -17.98 -30.94
N ASP A 344 19.61 -16.68 -31.08
CA ASP A 344 19.95 -15.83 -29.95
C ASP A 344 18.67 -15.44 -29.18
N LEU A 345 18.69 -15.66 -27.86
CA LEU A 345 17.53 -15.41 -27.00
C LEU A 345 17.24 -13.90 -26.83
N ASN A 346 18.26 -13.04 -26.92
CA ASN A 346 18.13 -11.62 -26.61
C ASN A 346 18.80 -10.76 -27.69
N TYR A 347 18.22 -9.60 -27.97
CA TYR A 347 18.89 -8.53 -28.70
C TYR A 347 19.96 -7.87 -27.81
N VAL A 348 21.21 -7.82 -28.28
CA VAL A 348 22.29 -7.10 -27.60
C VAL A 348 22.29 -5.65 -28.08
N LEU A 349 22.00 -4.72 -27.19
CA LEU A 349 21.95 -3.28 -27.48
C LEU A 349 23.35 -2.64 -27.39
N TYR A 350 24.19 -3.13 -26.49
CA TYR A 350 25.56 -2.67 -26.29
C TYR A 350 26.37 -3.75 -25.56
N GLU A 351 27.63 -3.94 -25.93
CA GLU A 351 28.57 -4.82 -25.22
C GLU A 351 29.99 -4.28 -25.38
N GLU A 352 30.78 -4.31 -24.29
CA GLU A 352 32.18 -3.91 -24.27
C GLU A 352 32.94 -4.72 -23.23
N ASP A 353 34.11 -5.23 -23.61
CA ASP A 353 35.04 -6.01 -22.78
C ASP A 353 36.42 -5.33 -22.61
N PHE A 354 36.65 -4.21 -23.29
CA PHE A 354 37.83 -3.34 -23.22
C PHE A 354 39.16 -4.00 -23.65
N GLU A 355 39.18 -5.28 -23.99
CA GLU A 355 40.39 -6.06 -24.31
C GLU A 355 41.08 -5.56 -25.59
N GLN A 356 40.32 -4.96 -26.50
CA GLN A 356 40.82 -4.45 -27.78
C GLN A 356 41.16 -2.95 -27.78
N LEU A 357 40.98 -2.26 -26.65
CA LEU A 357 41.18 -0.83 -26.51
C LEU A 357 42.54 -0.50 -25.87
N GLU A 358 43.18 0.57 -26.33
CA GLU A 358 44.47 1.02 -25.79
C GLU A 358 44.31 1.74 -24.44
N ASP A 359 45.29 1.60 -23.55
CA ASP A 359 45.34 2.30 -22.27
C ASP A 359 45.18 3.82 -22.43
N GLY A 360 44.33 4.43 -21.60
CA GLY A 360 44.02 5.85 -21.57
C GLY A 360 42.91 6.29 -22.51
N THR A 361 42.44 5.41 -23.41
CA THR A 361 41.34 5.71 -24.33
C THR A 361 39.96 5.63 -23.64
N MET A 362 38.97 6.29 -24.24
CA MET A 362 37.56 6.10 -23.91
C MET A 362 36.95 5.14 -24.94
N PRO A 363 36.07 4.21 -24.56
CA PRO A 363 35.32 3.43 -25.52
C PRO A 363 34.47 4.31 -26.44
N GLU A 364 34.16 3.82 -27.63
CA GLU A 364 33.42 4.59 -28.64
C GLU A 364 32.04 5.02 -28.11
N GLY A 365 31.67 6.28 -28.35
CA GLY A 365 30.41 6.86 -27.92
C GLY A 365 30.31 7.17 -26.42
N TRP A 366 31.31 6.83 -25.60
CA TRP A 366 31.29 7.15 -24.18
C TRP A 366 31.59 8.62 -23.93
N THR A 367 30.84 9.23 -23.01
CA THR A 367 30.99 10.65 -22.66
C THR A 367 31.39 10.81 -21.20
N ARG A 368 32.47 11.55 -20.95
CA ARG A 368 32.86 11.95 -19.59
C ARG A 368 31.97 13.09 -19.10
N LEU A 369 31.45 12.94 -17.90
CA LEU A 369 30.75 14.01 -17.18
C LEU A 369 31.62 14.51 -16.03
N GLU A 370 30.99 15.23 -15.10
CA GLU A 370 31.60 15.76 -13.88
C GLU A 370 32.46 14.71 -13.15
N GLY A 371 33.66 15.13 -12.71
CA GLY A 371 34.61 14.32 -11.93
C GLY A 371 35.43 13.30 -12.74
N ALA A 372 35.00 12.90 -13.94
CA ALA A 372 35.59 11.77 -14.68
C ALA A 372 36.84 12.12 -15.53
N ALA A 373 37.62 13.13 -15.14
CA ALA A 373 38.77 13.60 -15.93
C ALA A 373 39.86 12.52 -16.16
N ASN A 374 39.94 11.51 -15.28
CA ASN A 374 40.91 10.43 -15.36
C ASN A 374 40.27 9.06 -15.69
N ALA A 375 39.00 9.01 -16.11
CA ALA A 375 38.33 7.75 -16.42
C ALA A 375 38.77 7.22 -17.79
N GLY A 376 39.11 5.95 -17.92
CA GLY A 376 39.56 5.37 -19.20
C GLY A 376 39.98 3.92 -19.10
N VAL A 377 40.28 3.33 -20.25
CA VAL A 377 40.77 1.94 -20.34
C VAL A 377 42.15 1.83 -19.73
N LYS A 378 42.42 0.74 -19.03
CA LYS A 378 43.71 0.42 -18.43
C LYS A 378 43.82 -1.08 -18.23
N ALA A 379 44.82 -1.71 -18.86
CA ALA A 379 45.08 -3.14 -18.79
C ALA A 379 43.80 -3.98 -19.02
N GLY A 380 43.13 -3.77 -20.16
CA GLY A 380 41.95 -4.56 -20.56
C GLY A 380 40.69 -4.33 -19.73
N GLY A 381 40.58 -3.24 -18.98
CA GLY A 381 39.36 -2.88 -18.25
C GLY A 381 39.21 -1.38 -18.09
N PHE A 382 38.01 -0.91 -17.76
CA PHE A 382 37.72 0.51 -17.59
C PHE A 382 37.84 0.95 -16.13
N GLU A 383 38.69 1.93 -15.83
CA GLU A 383 38.89 2.44 -14.47
C GLU A 383 38.38 3.88 -14.31
N MET A 384 37.81 4.18 -13.14
CA MET A 384 37.42 5.53 -12.75
C MET A 384 37.66 5.76 -11.25
N ASP A 385 38.37 6.85 -10.90
CA ASP A 385 38.72 7.20 -9.51
C ASP A 385 38.03 8.50 -9.07
N ALA A 386 37.11 8.38 -8.10
CA ALA A 386 36.40 9.49 -7.47
C ALA A 386 36.81 9.71 -6.00
N THR A 387 37.95 9.18 -5.55
CA THR A 387 38.36 9.26 -4.14
C THR A 387 38.75 10.66 -3.68
N ALA A 388 39.16 11.55 -4.60
CA ALA A 388 39.51 12.93 -4.29
C ALA A 388 38.31 13.86 -4.00
N SER A 389 37.07 13.44 -4.28
CA SER A 389 35.87 14.28 -4.16
C SER A 389 34.73 13.53 -3.47
N PRO A 390 34.73 13.40 -2.14
CA PRO A 390 33.74 12.61 -1.43
C PRO A 390 32.31 13.16 -1.58
N ASN A 391 32.10 14.39 -2.03
CA ASN A 391 30.76 14.97 -2.24
C ASN A 391 30.50 15.38 -3.69
N ASN A 392 31.38 14.98 -4.62
CA ASN A 392 31.17 15.19 -6.06
C ASN A 392 31.49 13.90 -6.84
N PRO A 393 30.50 13.22 -7.42
CA PRO A 393 30.73 11.96 -8.10
C PRO A 393 31.53 12.12 -9.40
N SER A 394 32.31 11.09 -9.76
CA SER A 394 32.79 10.91 -11.14
C SER A 394 31.76 10.12 -11.94
N ARG A 395 31.42 10.59 -13.14
CA ARG A 395 30.35 10.00 -13.97
C ARG A 395 30.78 9.85 -15.43
N VAL A 396 30.36 8.75 -16.05
CA VAL A 396 30.47 8.53 -17.49
C VAL A 396 29.15 8.01 -18.06
N LEU A 397 28.83 8.39 -19.28
CA LEU A 397 27.68 7.86 -20.04
C LEU A 397 28.16 6.92 -21.13
N LEU A 398 27.38 5.86 -21.35
CA LEU A 398 27.48 4.96 -22.49
C LEU A 398 26.95 5.65 -23.78
N PRO A 399 27.03 5.01 -24.95
CA PRO A 399 26.58 5.61 -26.21
C PRO A 399 25.16 6.17 -26.16
N ASP A 400 25.01 7.37 -26.75
CA ASP A 400 23.80 8.18 -26.63
C ASP A 400 22.55 7.42 -27.08
N TYR A 401 22.62 6.60 -28.14
CA TYR A 401 21.46 5.89 -28.70
C TYR A 401 20.74 4.96 -27.71
N LEU A 402 21.39 4.58 -26.60
CA LEU A 402 20.74 3.78 -25.56
C LEU A 402 19.54 4.50 -24.92
N HIS A 403 19.44 5.83 -25.04
CA HIS A 403 18.29 6.61 -24.60
C HIS A 403 16.96 6.24 -25.29
N LEU A 404 17.03 5.54 -26.42
CA LEU A 404 15.86 5.06 -27.17
C LEU A 404 15.13 3.92 -26.44
N PHE A 405 15.79 3.24 -25.50
CA PHE A 405 15.28 2.05 -24.84
C PHE A 405 14.84 2.35 -23.40
N GLY A 406 13.76 1.71 -22.98
CA GLY A 406 13.24 1.74 -21.60
C GLY A 406 13.22 0.38 -20.91
N ASP A 407 13.22 -0.70 -21.70
CA ASP A 407 13.08 -2.08 -21.27
C ASP A 407 14.37 -2.86 -21.60
N TYR A 408 15.23 -3.04 -20.62
CA TYR A 408 16.55 -3.65 -20.83
C TYR A 408 17.07 -4.34 -19.57
N LYS A 409 18.08 -5.18 -19.76
CA LYS A 409 18.93 -5.73 -18.72
C LYS A 409 20.34 -5.17 -18.90
N ILE A 410 20.89 -4.56 -17.85
CA ILE A 410 22.28 -4.12 -17.76
C ILE A 410 23.01 -5.14 -16.89
N GLU A 411 24.11 -5.70 -17.39
CA GLU A 411 25.03 -6.58 -16.67
C GLU A 411 26.41 -5.96 -16.67
N VAL A 412 26.99 -5.73 -15.49
CA VAL A 412 28.32 -5.11 -15.35
C VAL A 412 29.15 -5.93 -14.37
N ASP A 413 30.32 -6.37 -14.83
CA ASP A 413 31.29 -7.05 -13.99
C ASP A 413 32.22 -5.97 -13.40
N MET A 414 31.99 -5.62 -12.13
CA MET A 414 32.56 -4.44 -11.47
C MET A 414 33.30 -4.79 -10.17
N SER A 415 34.41 -4.10 -9.90
CA SER A 415 35.19 -4.23 -8.67
C SER A 415 35.38 -2.88 -7.98
N PHE A 416 35.43 -2.87 -6.65
CA PHE A 416 35.98 -1.74 -5.91
C PHE A 416 37.51 -1.79 -5.96
N LEU A 417 38.15 -0.70 -6.38
CA LEU A 417 39.60 -0.55 -6.25
C LEU A 417 39.98 0.13 -4.93
N LYS A 418 39.16 1.10 -4.49
CA LYS A 418 39.38 1.87 -3.27
C LYS A 418 38.09 2.53 -2.79
N ALA A 419 37.96 2.79 -1.49
CA ALA A 419 36.91 3.62 -0.91
C ALA A 419 37.48 4.44 0.26
N ASN A 420 37.04 5.70 0.40
CA ASN A 420 37.48 6.57 1.51
C ASN A 420 36.98 6.07 2.88
N GLU A 421 35.81 5.45 2.90
CA GLU A 421 35.15 4.86 4.07
C GLU A 421 34.07 3.87 3.60
N ASN A 422 33.59 3.01 4.51
CA ASN A 422 32.68 1.90 4.17
C ASN A 422 31.32 2.33 3.59
N THR A 423 30.91 3.59 3.79
CA THR A 423 29.64 4.13 3.27
C THR A 423 29.74 4.64 1.83
N ARG A 424 30.94 4.69 1.24
CA ARG A 424 31.16 5.12 -0.16
C ARG A 424 30.79 4.03 -1.15
N TRP A 425 30.45 4.44 -2.37
CA TRP A 425 29.69 3.61 -3.29
C TRP A 425 30.08 3.80 -4.76
N ASN A 426 29.84 2.74 -5.52
CA ASN A 426 29.80 2.75 -6.98
C ASN A 426 28.34 2.58 -7.42
N SER A 427 27.96 3.08 -8.59
CA SER A 427 26.60 2.91 -9.09
C SER A 427 26.51 2.72 -10.60
N LEU A 428 25.44 2.01 -10.99
CA LEU A 428 24.95 1.93 -12.36
C LEU A 428 23.85 2.97 -12.54
N MET A 429 24.03 3.91 -13.46
CA MET A 429 23.04 4.92 -13.81
C MET A 429 22.18 4.42 -14.98
N PHE A 430 20.88 4.67 -14.93
CA PHE A 430 19.95 4.27 -15.98
C PHE A 430 18.76 5.22 -16.09
N ARG A 431 18.13 5.24 -17.27
CA ARG A 431 17.13 6.27 -17.65
C ARG A 431 17.64 7.69 -17.42
N VAL A 432 18.88 7.95 -17.82
CA VAL A 432 19.53 9.25 -17.72
C VAL A 432 18.87 10.25 -18.66
N GLN A 433 18.33 11.33 -18.09
CA GLN A 433 17.67 12.41 -18.81
C GLN A 433 18.66 13.53 -19.15
N ASN A 434 18.38 14.28 -20.23
CA ASN A 434 19.16 15.47 -20.62
C ASN A 434 20.68 15.26 -20.72
N LYS A 435 21.12 14.02 -20.97
CA LYS A 435 22.54 13.61 -20.93
C LYS A 435 23.23 14.00 -19.60
N ASN A 436 22.46 14.16 -18.52
CA ASN A 436 22.92 14.57 -17.20
C ASN A 436 21.86 14.20 -16.14
N TYR A 437 21.40 15.14 -15.32
CA TYR A 437 20.32 14.92 -14.37
C TYR A 437 18.95 15.15 -15.04
N PRO A 438 17.87 14.49 -14.58
CA PRO A 438 17.80 13.45 -13.55
C PRO A 438 18.09 12.03 -14.07
N TYR A 439 18.29 11.06 -13.17
CA TYR A 439 18.42 9.64 -13.50
C TYR A 439 18.11 8.71 -12.31
N TYR A 440 17.83 7.45 -12.62
CA TYR A 440 17.82 6.37 -11.65
C TYR A 440 19.20 5.74 -11.51
N GLN A 441 19.47 5.14 -10.35
CA GLN A 441 20.70 4.38 -10.14
C GLN A 441 20.53 3.24 -9.13
N MET A 442 21.30 2.16 -9.37
CA MET A 442 21.62 1.12 -8.39
C MET A 442 22.93 1.51 -7.72
N ALA A 443 22.87 1.99 -6.47
CA ALA A 443 24.05 2.36 -5.71
C ALA A 443 24.46 1.24 -4.75
N VAL A 444 25.70 0.79 -4.83
CA VAL A 444 26.25 -0.27 -3.98
C VAL A 444 27.38 0.30 -3.14
N ARG A 445 27.24 0.23 -1.81
CA ARG A 445 28.24 0.69 -0.84
C ARG A 445 29.33 -0.36 -0.64
N LYS A 446 30.52 0.08 -0.19
CA LYS A 446 31.63 -0.81 0.18
C LYS A 446 31.22 -1.78 1.29
N ASP A 447 30.49 -1.31 2.30
CA ASP A 447 29.75 -2.16 3.23
C ASP A 447 28.33 -2.39 2.71
N ALA A 448 28.20 -3.39 1.84
CA ALA A 448 26.92 -3.78 1.28
C ALA A 448 26.02 -4.55 2.28
N THR A 449 26.53 -4.92 3.46
CA THR A 449 25.74 -5.66 4.49
C THR A 449 24.82 -4.78 5.31
N ALA A 450 25.08 -3.47 5.33
CA ALA A 450 24.20 -2.51 5.98
C ALA A 450 22.80 -2.54 5.37
N GLY A 451 21.77 -2.17 6.13
CA GLY A 451 20.38 -2.13 5.62
C GLY A 451 20.14 -1.16 4.47
N ASN A 452 21.12 -0.30 4.16
CA ASN A 452 21.19 0.59 3.00
C ASN A 452 22.43 0.33 2.15
N GLY A 453 22.97 -0.89 2.20
CA GLY A 453 24.16 -1.30 1.47
C GLY A 453 23.96 -1.28 -0.04
N VAL A 454 22.74 -1.53 -0.50
CA VAL A 454 22.29 -1.31 -1.88
C VAL A 454 21.08 -0.38 -1.85
N GLU A 455 21.05 0.63 -2.72
CA GLU A 455 19.93 1.56 -2.83
C GLU A 455 19.53 1.78 -4.29
N PHE A 456 18.24 1.55 -4.59
CA PHE A 456 17.60 2.03 -5.80
C PHE A 456 17.15 3.47 -5.53
N THR A 457 17.74 4.42 -6.25
CA THR A 457 17.59 5.85 -5.95
C THR A 457 17.41 6.68 -7.21
N GLU A 458 16.84 7.86 -7.05
CA GLU A 458 16.82 8.91 -8.07
C GLU A 458 17.80 10.02 -7.68
N ARG A 459 18.64 10.42 -8.64
CA ARG A 459 19.30 11.73 -8.62
C ARG A 459 18.41 12.70 -9.40
N ASN A 460 17.70 13.57 -8.70
CA ASN A 460 16.72 14.47 -9.32
C ASN A 460 17.38 15.63 -10.09
N ARG A 461 16.58 16.50 -10.70
CA ARG A 461 17.03 17.63 -11.55
C ARG A 461 18.02 18.59 -10.86
N ILE A 462 17.93 18.74 -9.54
CA ILE A 462 18.82 19.60 -8.73
C ILE A 462 19.93 18.79 -8.02
N ASN A 463 20.19 17.56 -8.46
CA ASN A 463 21.20 16.65 -7.92
C ASN A 463 20.96 16.23 -6.45
N THR A 464 19.71 16.21 -6.00
CA THR A 464 19.35 15.63 -4.69
C THR A 464 19.23 14.11 -4.80
N TRP A 465 19.72 13.40 -3.79
CA TRP A 465 19.64 11.95 -3.65
C TRP A 465 18.31 11.54 -3.00
N TYR A 466 17.40 10.97 -3.78
CA TYR A 466 16.11 10.47 -3.30
C TYR A 466 16.13 8.93 -3.26
N VAL A 467 16.05 8.35 -2.06
CA VAL A 467 16.06 6.89 -1.89
C VAL A 467 14.66 6.34 -2.09
N ILE A 468 14.50 5.46 -3.08
CA ILE A 468 13.22 4.83 -3.40
C ILE A 468 13.12 3.49 -2.68
N LYS A 469 14.15 2.65 -2.77
CA LYS A 469 14.25 1.37 -2.04
C LYS A 469 15.67 1.14 -1.53
N ARG A 470 15.75 0.38 -0.44
CA ARG A 470 17.00 -0.07 0.18
C ARG A 470 17.03 -1.59 0.23
N GLY A 471 18.23 -2.16 0.19
CA GLY A 471 18.49 -3.56 0.46
C GLY A 471 19.91 -3.76 0.98
N SER A 472 20.21 -5.01 1.33
CA SER A 472 21.52 -5.44 1.80
C SER A 472 21.98 -6.68 1.05
N TYR A 473 23.28 -6.78 0.83
CA TYR A 473 23.95 -7.98 0.34
C TYR A 473 24.50 -8.79 1.54
N ASN A 474 24.89 -10.03 1.30
CA ASN A 474 25.27 -10.97 2.36
C ASN A 474 26.69 -10.75 2.92
N THR A 475 27.59 -10.11 2.15
CA THR A 475 28.95 -9.77 2.60
C THR A 475 29.35 -8.34 2.19
N PRO A 476 30.37 -7.74 2.84
CA PRO A 476 30.98 -6.52 2.31
C PRO A 476 31.59 -6.77 0.92
N MET A 477 31.72 -5.71 0.11
CA MET A 477 32.37 -5.80 -1.20
C MET A 477 33.89 -5.84 -1.01
N GLU A 478 34.60 -6.86 -1.46
CA GLU A 478 36.07 -6.92 -1.34
C GLU A 478 36.77 -6.07 -2.42
N TYR A 479 37.97 -5.58 -2.10
CA TYR A 479 38.77 -4.84 -3.09
C TYR A 479 39.32 -5.80 -4.15
N GLU A 480 39.36 -5.34 -5.40
CA GLU A 480 39.83 -6.08 -6.59
C GLU A 480 39.03 -7.36 -6.91
N GLN A 481 38.11 -7.79 -6.04
CA GLN A 481 37.16 -8.85 -6.33
C GLN A 481 36.07 -8.33 -7.27
N THR A 482 35.88 -9.04 -8.39
CA THR A 482 34.81 -8.76 -9.36
C THR A 482 33.49 -9.35 -8.88
N TYR A 483 32.45 -8.54 -8.99
CA TYR A 483 31.06 -8.89 -8.74
C TYR A 483 30.22 -8.54 -9.97
N GLN A 484 29.22 -9.35 -10.28
CA GLN A 484 28.29 -9.07 -11.37
C GLN A 484 27.09 -8.29 -10.86
N TYR A 485 27.02 -7.01 -11.22
CA TYR A 485 25.86 -6.17 -10.94
C TYR A 485 24.87 -6.30 -12.10
N THR A 486 23.59 -6.56 -11.79
CA THR A 486 22.54 -6.65 -12.79
C THR A 486 21.37 -5.73 -12.45
N VAL A 487 20.95 -4.92 -13.41
CA VAL A 487 19.72 -4.11 -13.35
C VAL A 487 18.81 -4.54 -14.48
N LYS A 488 17.63 -5.09 -14.16
CA LYS A 488 16.56 -5.37 -15.14
C LYS A 488 15.47 -4.33 -15.01
N VAL A 489 15.07 -3.75 -16.14
CA VAL A 489 14.03 -2.73 -16.21
C VAL A 489 12.96 -3.16 -17.21
N LYS A 490 11.69 -3.19 -16.79
CA LYS A 490 10.52 -3.49 -17.65
C LYS A 490 9.34 -2.61 -17.27
N GLY A 491 8.96 -1.65 -18.10
CA GLY A 491 7.99 -0.62 -17.71
C GLY A 491 8.45 0.10 -16.44
N ASN A 492 7.64 0.14 -15.38
CA ASN A 492 8.06 0.73 -14.10
C ASN A 492 8.79 -0.25 -13.18
N ARG A 493 8.92 -1.53 -13.59
CA ARG A 493 9.55 -2.60 -12.80
C ARG A 493 11.06 -2.52 -12.87
N VAL A 494 11.71 -2.58 -11.72
CA VAL A 494 13.17 -2.64 -11.56
C VAL A 494 13.55 -3.80 -10.66
N GLN A 495 14.48 -4.64 -11.12
CA GLN A 495 15.16 -5.66 -10.31
C GLN A 495 16.66 -5.40 -10.28
N GLU A 496 17.24 -5.36 -9.08
CA GLU A 496 18.68 -5.16 -8.85
C GLU A 496 19.28 -6.35 -8.12
N SER A 497 20.35 -6.93 -8.67
CA SER A 497 21.02 -8.10 -8.09
C SER A 497 22.54 -8.00 -8.15
N ILE A 498 23.21 -8.64 -7.20
CA ILE A 498 24.67 -8.84 -7.18
C ILE A 498 24.93 -10.35 -7.20
N ASP A 499 25.73 -10.84 -8.14
CA ASP A 499 26.03 -12.27 -8.35
C ASP A 499 24.76 -13.14 -8.39
N ASN A 500 23.76 -12.70 -9.14
CA ASN A 500 22.42 -13.29 -9.24
C ASN A 500 21.60 -13.33 -7.94
N HIS A 501 22.10 -12.75 -6.84
CA HIS A 501 21.31 -12.55 -5.63
C HIS A 501 20.44 -11.31 -5.81
N LEU A 502 19.14 -11.48 -6.05
CA LEU A 502 18.18 -10.38 -6.22
C LEU A 502 17.90 -9.67 -4.88
N ILE A 503 18.26 -8.39 -4.81
CA ILE A 503 18.26 -7.53 -3.62
C ILE A 503 17.05 -6.58 -3.61
N ILE A 504 16.81 -5.87 -4.72
CA ILE A 504 15.68 -4.94 -4.87
C ILE A 504 14.77 -5.44 -5.99
N ASP A 505 13.47 -5.47 -5.74
CA ASP A 505 12.42 -5.76 -6.72
C ASP A 505 11.24 -4.81 -6.46
N THR A 506 11.02 -3.84 -7.36
CA THR A 506 10.05 -2.76 -7.16
C THR A 506 9.41 -2.33 -8.48
N ASP A 507 8.25 -1.69 -8.44
CA ASP A 507 7.49 -1.16 -9.59
C ASP A 507 7.40 0.38 -9.57
N THR A 508 8.27 1.01 -8.79
CA THR A 508 8.20 2.44 -8.43
C THR A 508 9.08 3.33 -9.31
N ALA A 509 9.60 2.83 -10.45
CA ALA A 509 10.39 3.62 -11.39
C ALA A 509 9.51 4.41 -12.37
N THR A 510 8.64 5.26 -11.84
CA THR A 510 7.54 5.91 -12.56
C THR A 510 7.88 7.26 -13.19
N ALA A 511 8.96 7.91 -12.76
CA ALA A 511 9.28 9.28 -13.18
C ALA A 511 9.72 9.36 -14.65
N TYR A 512 10.38 8.32 -15.17
CA TYR A 512 10.89 8.26 -16.54
C TYR A 512 10.73 6.85 -17.09
N SER A 513 10.30 6.71 -18.33
CA SER A 513 10.11 5.42 -19.01
C SER A 513 11.32 4.94 -19.83
N LYS A 514 12.22 5.86 -20.23
CA LYS A 514 13.44 5.60 -21.01
C LYS A 514 14.51 6.66 -20.72
N GLY A 515 15.76 6.42 -21.14
CA GLY A 515 16.86 7.39 -21.05
C GLY A 515 18.23 6.72 -21.10
N GLY A 516 19.30 7.50 -21.04
CA GLY A 516 20.67 7.00 -21.18
C GLY A 516 21.10 6.03 -20.06
N ILE A 517 22.26 5.41 -20.26
CA ILE A 517 22.89 4.47 -19.30
C ILE A 517 24.29 4.99 -18.98
N GLY A 518 24.77 4.76 -17.76
CA GLY A 518 26.11 5.20 -17.37
C GLY A 518 26.65 4.53 -16.12
N LEU A 519 27.86 4.93 -15.74
CA LEU A 519 28.57 4.47 -14.55
C LEU A 519 28.95 5.66 -13.67
N GLN A 520 28.98 5.43 -12.36
CA GLN A 520 29.30 6.46 -11.39
C GLN A 520 30.06 5.92 -10.18
N ALA A 521 30.94 6.74 -9.62
CA ALA A 521 31.65 6.48 -8.37
C ALA A 521 31.62 7.74 -7.49
N ASN A 522 31.60 7.59 -6.17
CA ASN A 522 31.60 8.72 -5.25
C ASN A 522 32.40 8.42 -3.98
N GLY A 523 33.55 9.10 -3.82
CA GLY A 523 34.49 8.80 -2.73
C GLY A 523 35.06 7.39 -2.81
N SER A 524 35.00 6.76 -3.98
CA SER A 524 35.48 5.42 -4.30
C SER A 524 36.15 5.41 -5.68
N ALA A 525 36.89 4.34 -5.96
CA ALA A 525 37.40 4.03 -7.28
C ALA A 525 36.86 2.67 -7.72
N LEU A 526 36.50 2.56 -8.99
CA LEU A 526 35.92 1.36 -9.58
C LEU A 526 36.74 0.87 -10.78
N ARG A 527 36.61 -0.42 -11.06
CA ARG A 527 37.05 -1.07 -12.29
C ARG A 527 35.87 -1.84 -12.88
N VAL A 528 35.69 -1.75 -14.20
CA VAL A 528 34.73 -2.55 -14.97
C VAL A 528 35.49 -3.40 -15.96
N GLU A 529 35.29 -4.72 -15.90
CA GLU A 529 35.90 -5.68 -16.84
C GLU A 529 34.98 -5.94 -18.04
N ARG A 530 33.65 -5.85 -17.84
CA ARG A 530 32.68 -6.05 -18.91
C ARG A 530 31.39 -5.31 -18.62
N ILE A 531 30.77 -4.77 -19.65
CA ILE A 531 29.39 -4.27 -19.60
C ILE A 531 28.61 -4.81 -20.78
N ARG A 532 27.38 -5.27 -20.52
CA ARG A 532 26.45 -5.75 -21.55
C ARG A 532 25.05 -5.23 -21.28
N VAL A 533 24.41 -4.69 -22.31
CA VAL A 533 23.02 -4.22 -22.27
C VAL A 533 22.23 -5.04 -23.29
N THR A 534 21.19 -5.71 -22.85
CA THR A 534 20.29 -6.50 -23.71
C THR A 534 18.86 -6.01 -23.59
N LEU A 535 18.08 -6.06 -24.69
CA LEU A 535 16.65 -5.77 -24.65
C LEU A 535 15.94 -6.79 -23.74
N LEU A 536 15.01 -6.33 -22.89
CA LEU A 536 14.23 -7.19 -22.02
C LEU A 536 12.82 -7.41 -22.58
N GLU A 537 12.66 -8.50 -23.33
CA GLU A 537 11.41 -8.83 -24.03
C GLU A 537 10.39 -9.48 -23.09
N VAL A 538 10.84 -10.40 -22.23
CA VAL A 538 9.98 -11.19 -21.34
C VAL A 538 9.58 -10.36 -20.11
N PRO A 539 8.30 -10.38 -19.69
CA PRO A 539 7.86 -9.78 -18.44
C PRO A 539 8.63 -10.30 -17.23
N LEU A 540 8.87 -9.42 -16.25
CA LEU A 540 9.43 -9.83 -14.97
C LEU A 540 8.39 -10.63 -14.16
N PRO A 541 8.82 -11.56 -13.29
CA PRO A 541 7.92 -12.25 -12.38
C PRO A 541 7.08 -11.27 -11.53
N PRO A 542 5.86 -11.66 -11.10
CA PRO A 542 5.05 -10.85 -10.19
C PRO A 542 5.81 -10.48 -8.92
N LEU A 543 5.55 -9.28 -8.41
CA LEU A 543 6.07 -8.83 -7.12
C LEU A 543 5.72 -9.83 -6.03
N THR A 544 6.60 -10.00 -5.05
CA THR A 544 6.31 -10.92 -3.95
C THR A 544 5.03 -10.55 -3.20
N ALA A 545 4.73 -9.26 -3.05
CA ALA A 545 3.45 -8.82 -2.50
C ALA A 545 2.27 -9.29 -3.38
N GLN A 546 2.36 -9.23 -4.71
CA GLN A 546 1.31 -9.71 -5.61
C GLN A 546 1.10 -11.24 -5.58
N ARG A 547 2.02 -11.99 -4.95
CA ARG A 547 1.89 -13.44 -4.73
C ARG A 547 1.16 -13.79 -3.44
N PHE A 548 0.85 -12.81 -2.59
CA PHE A 548 0.03 -13.04 -1.41
C PHE A 548 -1.39 -13.39 -1.82
N VAL A 549 -1.95 -14.38 -1.13
CA VAL A 549 -3.27 -14.90 -1.41
C VAL A 549 -4.34 -13.88 -1.04
N GLN A 550 -5.25 -13.63 -1.98
CA GLN A 550 -6.49 -12.88 -1.72
C GLN A 550 -7.55 -13.89 -1.27
N VAL A 551 -7.75 -13.98 0.03
CA VAL A 551 -8.69 -14.95 0.60
C VAL A 551 -10.12 -14.47 0.32
N MET A 552 -10.98 -15.42 -0.04
CA MET A 552 -12.42 -15.19 -0.15
C MET A 552 -13.04 -15.20 1.24
N GLU A 553 -13.65 -14.09 1.64
CA GLU A 553 -14.44 -14.02 2.87
C GLU A 553 -15.85 -14.60 2.63
N PRO A 554 -16.40 -15.38 3.57
CA PRO A 554 -17.79 -15.81 3.54
C PRO A 554 -18.75 -14.63 3.76
N ASP A 555 -19.97 -14.71 3.22
CA ASP A 555 -21.00 -13.69 3.47
C ASP A 555 -21.61 -13.88 4.86
N THR A 556 -21.02 -13.23 5.86
CA THR A 556 -21.41 -13.38 7.26
C THR A 556 -21.29 -12.06 8.00
N GLN A 557 -22.06 -11.89 9.06
CA GLN A 557 -21.92 -10.76 9.99
C GLN A 557 -21.00 -11.08 11.17
N ILE A 558 -20.36 -12.26 11.21
CA ILE A 558 -19.36 -12.57 12.24
C ILE A 558 -18.11 -11.70 12.03
N ALA A 559 -17.78 -10.89 13.02
CA ALA A 559 -16.54 -10.13 13.01
C ALA A 559 -15.33 -11.07 13.04
N MET A 560 -14.43 -10.93 12.06
CA MET A 560 -13.25 -11.80 11.87
C MET A 560 -13.63 -13.29 11.74
N ALA A 561 -14.65 -13.66 10.97
CA ALA A 561 -15.11 -15.05 10.84
C ALA A 561 -13.98 -16.11 10.78
N PRO A 562 -14.09 -17.25 11.49
CA PRO A 562 -13.06 -18.29 11.47
C PRO A 562 -12.65 -18.65 10.04
N SER A 563 -11.34 -18.79 9.81
CA SER A 563 -10.85 -19.22 8.51
C SER A 563 -11.35 -20.62 8.18
N VAL A 564 -11.84 -20.85 6.97
CA VAL A 564 -12.17 -22.21 6.50
C VAL A 564 -10.91 -22.84 5.93
N ILE A 565 -10.51 -23.98 6.48
CA ILE A 565 -9.32 -24.74 6.07
C ILE A 565 -9.77 -26.12 5.61
N THR A 566 -9.14 -26.65 4.56
CA THR A 566 -9.35 -28.03 4.13
C THR A 566 -8.03 -28.79 4.09
N GLU A 567 -8.11 -30.11 4.20
CA GLU A 567 -6.94 -30.99 4.10
C GLU A 567 -7.04 -31.80 2.81
N LEU A 568 -6.02 -31.67 1.97
CA LEU A 568 -5.97 -32.25 0.64
C LEU A 568 -5.84 -33.78 0.70
N GLN A 569 -6.82 -34.50 0.14
CA GLN A 569 -6.81 -35.96 0.04
C GLN A 569 -6.63 -36.44 -1.40
N SER A 570 -7.06 -35.66 -2.39
CA SER A 570 -7.00 -36.03 -3.81
C SER A 570 -6.89 -34.82 -4.74
N SER A 571 -6.46 -35.04 -5.99
CA SER A 571 -6.44 -33.99 -7.02
C SER A 571 -7.84 -33.45 -7.35
N GLN A 572 -8.91 -34.19 -7.03
CA GLN A 572 -10.28 -33.73 -7.22
C GLN A 572 -10.62 -32.59 -6.25
N ASP A 573 -10.08 -32.62 -5.03
CA ASP A 573 -10.34 -31.60 -4.00
C ASP A 573 -9.82 -30.23 -4.44
N ILE A 574 -8.70 -30.19 -5.18
CA ILE A 574 -8.15 -28.96 -5.77
C ILE A 574 -9.14 -28.37 -6.76
N ASN A 575 -9.66 -29.19 -7.67
CA ASN A 575 -10.63 -28.74 -8.68
C ASN A 575 -11.93 -28.26 -8.04
N VAL A 576 -12.45 -28.99 -7.04
CA VAL A 576 -13.66 -28.62 -6.30
C VAL A 576 -13.43 -27.29 -5.57
N ALA A 577 -12.31 -27.12 -4.87
CA ALA A 577 -12.00 -25.88 -4.17
C ALA A 577 -11.90 -24.69 -5.14
N ILE A 578 -11.18 -24.83 -6.25
CA ILE A 578 -10.90 -23.73 -7.19
C ILE A 578 -12.14 -23.36 -8.02
N GLN A 579 -12.98 -24.33 -8.39
CA GLN A 579 -14.19 -24.12 -9.20
C GLN A 579 -15.43 -23.82 -8.35
N GLY A 580 -15.40 -24.19 -7.07
CA GLY A 580 -16.50 -24.00 -6.13
C GLY A 580 -16.72 -22.53 -5.75
N GLN A 581 -17.92 -22.26 -5.22
CA GLN A 581 -18.25 -20.95 -4.65
C GLN A 581 -17.69 -20.75 -3.24
N ALA A 582 -17.38 -21.84 -2.54
CA ALA A 582 -16.79 -21.84 -1.19
C ALA A 582 -15.30 -22.20 -1.24
N LEU A 583 -14.47 -21.20 -1.52
CA LEU A 583 -13.02 -21.37 -1.62
C LEU A 583 -12.38 -21.32 -0.22
N PRO A 584 -11.74 -22.40 0.28
CA PRO A 584 -11.11 -22.37 1.59
C PRO A 584 -9.95 -21.37 1.62
N ALA A 585 -9.76 -20.71 2.77
CA ALA A 585 -8.67 -19.77 2.97
C ALA A 585 -7.29 -20.44 2.91
N SER A 586 -7.20 -21.68 3.39
CA SER A 586 -5.96 -22.44 3.43
C SER A 586 -6.20 -23.92 3.11
N MET A 587 -5.16 -24.56 2.57
CA MET A 587 -5.18 -25.99 2.27
C MET A 587 -3.96 -26.69 2.86
N ILE A 588 -4.21 -27.66 3.75
CA ILE A 588 -3.19 -28.53 4.33
C ILE A 588 -2.79 -29.57 3.29
N MET A 589 -1.49 -29.69 3.02
CA MET A 589 -0.92 -30.57 1.99
C MET A 589 0.27 -31.31 2.58
N HIS A 590 0.27 -32.64 2.52
CA HIS A 590 1.39 -33.44 3.01
C HIS A 590 2.51 -33.46 1.97
N VAL A 591 3.73 -33.15 2.38
CA VAL A 591 4.89 -33.09 1.47
C VAL A 591 5.90 -34.15 1.87
N ASN A 592 6.37 -34.93 0.90
CA ASN A 592 7.44 -35.92 1.11
C ASN A 592 8.82 -35.35 0.73
N ARG A 593 9.89 -36.10 1.00
CA ARG A 593 11.28 -35.69 0.71
C ARG A 593 11.60 -35.55 -0.79
N GLU A 594 10.79 -36.15 -1.65
CA GLU A 594 10.86 -36.01 -3.10
C GLU A 594 10.17 -34.72 -3.61
N LEU A 595 9.63 -33.90 -2.70
CA LEU A 595 8.83 -32.70 -3.01
C LEU A 595 7.56 -33.01 -3.79
N GLU A 596 6.95 -34.15 -3.49
CA GLU A 596 5.63 -34.53 -3.96
C GLU A 596 4.59 -34.26 -2.87
N VAL A 597 3.41 -33.81 -3.29
CA VAL A 597 2.25 -33.66 -2.43
C VAL A 597 1.52 -34.99 -2.37
N THR A 598 1.20 -35.45 -1.16
CA THR A 598 0.50 -36.71 -0.91
C THR A 598 -0.80 -36.48 -0.15
N ASP A 599 -1.63 -37.52 -0.09
CA ASP A 599 -2.74 -37.58 0.86
C ASP A 599 -2.25 -37.65 2.33
N GLY A 600 -3.19 -37.60 3.27
CA GLY A 600 -2.92 -37.70 4.71
C GLY A 600 -2.26 -39.01 5.15
N SER A 601 -2.32 -40.07 4.34
CA SER A 601 -1.65 -41.34 4.63
C SER A 601 -0.18 -41.37 4.18
N GLY A 602 0.19 -40.51 3.22
CA GLY A 602 1.48 -40.55 2.53
C GLY A 602 1.58 -41.63 1.44
N SER A 603 0.50 -42.39 1.20
CA SER A 603 0.52 -43.54 0.27
C SER A 603 0.21 -43.15 -1.16
N ASN A 604 -0.58 -42.08 -1.36
CA ASN A 604 -1.01 -41.64 -2.68
C ASN A 604 -0.39 -40.29 -3.01
N VAL A 605 0.42 -40.25 -4.08
CA VAL A 605 0.97 -39.02 -4.64
C VAL A 605 -0.11 -38.34 -5.48
N ILE A 606 -0.35 -37.06 -5.19
CA ILE A 606 -1.33 -36.20 -5.85
C ILE A 606 -0.68 -35.44 -7.03
N GLY A 607 0.56 -35.01 -6.85
CA GLY A 607 1.35 -34.30 -7.86
C GLY A 607 2.66 -33.79 -7.27
N SER A 608 3.52 -33.19 -8.09
CA SER A 608 4.67 -32.46 -7.57
C SER A 608 4.23 -31.21 -6.80
N LEU A 609 5.04 -30.74 -5.85
CA LEU A 609 4.77 -29.51 -5.10
C LEU A 609 4.63 -28.29 -6.03
N ASP A 610 5.41 -28.24 -7.11
CA ASP A 610 5.30 -27.19 -8.13
C ASP A 610 3.93 -27.20 -8.82
N GLU A 611 3.51 -28.35 -9.33
CA GLU A 611 2.22 -28.48 -10.03
C GLU A 611 1.06 -28.11 -9.12
N VAL A 612 1.08 -28.57 -7.86
CA VAL A 612 0.01 -28.28 -6.91
C VAL A 612 -0.02 -26.79 -6.53
N LEU A 613 1.13 -26.17 -6.25
CA LEU A 613 1.18 -24.74 -5.93
C LEU A 613 0.77 -23.86 -7.11
N ASP A 614 1.15 -24.23 -8.34
CA ASP A 614 0.74 -23.52 -9.55
C ASP A 614 -0.79 -23.61 -9.77
N LEU A 615 -1.40 -24.76 -9.43
CA LEU A 615 -2.85 -24.91 -9.45
C LEU A 615 -3.55 -24.03 -8.41
N LEU A 616 -3.03 -23.95 -7.18
CA LEU A 616 -3.59 -23.08 -6.13
C LEU A 616 -3.46 -21.59 -6.49
N GLY A 617 -2.38 -21.20 -7.19
CA GLY A 617 -2.12 -19.82 -7.57
C GLY A 617 -2.08 -18.88 -6.37
N ASN A 618 -2.72 -17.72 -6.49
CA ASN A 618 -2.87 -16.73 -5.40
C ASN A 618 -4.25 -16.77 -4.74
N ARG A 619 -4.91 -17.94 -4.77
CA ARG A 619 -6.30 -18.12 -4.32
C ARG A 619 -6.43 -18.82 -2.96
N ILE A 620 -5.50 -19.71 -2.62
CA ILE A 620 -5.53 -20.50 -1.37
C ILE A 620 -4.14 -20.48 -0.73
N ILE A 621 -4.06 -20.23 0.59
CA ILE A 621 -2.78 -20.24 1.31
C ILE A 621 -2.33 -21.69 1.53
N PRO A 622 -1.15 -22.09 1.03
CA PRO A 622 -0.66 -23.45 1.24
C PRO A 622 -0.21 -23.66 2.69
N ALA A 623 -0.60 -24.77 3.31
CA ALA A 623 -0.12 -25.23 4.60
C ALA A 623 0.61 -26.58 4.45
N LEU A 624 1.94 -26.52 4.48
CA LEU A 624 2.83 -27.62 4.10
C LEU A 624 3.09 -28.53 5.32
N TYR A 625 2.50 -29.72 5.30
CA TYR A 625 2.62 -30.70 6.37
C TYR A 625 3.90 -31.54 6.21
N VAL A 626 4.77 -31.47 7.21
CA VAL A 626 6.06 -32.17 7.25
C VAL A 626 6.00 -33.25 8.33
N LYS A 627 6.13 -34.52 7.92
CA LYS A 627 6.03 -35.68 8.83
C LYS A 627 7.38 -36.17 9.35
N ASP A 628 8.48 -35.85 8.67
CA ASP A 628 9.78 -36.43 8.96
C ASP A 628 10.94 -35.47 8.64
N GLU A 629 12.08 -35.73 9.28
CA GLU A 629 13.30 -34.92 9.17
C GLU A 629 13.91 -34.94 7.75
N LEU A 630 13.74 -36.01 6.97
CA LEU A 630 14.33 -36.11 5.63
C LEU A 630 13.68 -35.15 4.63
N THR A 631 12.45 -34.71 4.91
CA THR A 631 11.71 -33.74 4.10
C THR A 631 12.14 -32.30 4.34
N VAL A 632 12.68 -31.98 5.53
CA VAL A 632 12.97 -30.61 5.96
C VAL A 632 13.94 -29.88 5.02
N LEU A 633 15.08 -30.50 4.70
CA LEU A 633 16.11 -29.85 3.89
C LEU A 633 15.67 -29.62 2.44
N PRO A 634 15.14 -30.63 1.70
CA PRO A 634 14.59 -30.41 0.36
C PRO A 634 13.52 -29.32 0.33
N LEU A 635 12.59 -29.33 1.29
CA LEU A 635 11.51 -28.35 1.36
C LEU A 635 12.03 -26.94 1.64
N SER A 636 12.96 -26.81 2.59
CA SER A 636 13.56 -25.53 2.96
C SER A 636 14.30 -24.90 1.77
N ASP A 637 15.11 -25.68 1.06
CA ASP A 637 15.81 -25.22 -0.14
C ASP A 637 14.82 -24.81 -1.25
N TYR A 638 13.76 -25.59 -1.45
CA TYR A 638 12.69 -25.26 -2.38
C TYR A 638 12.02 -23.91 -2.05
N LEU A 639 11.60 -23.71 -0.79
CA LEU A 639 10.92 -22.49 -0.33
C LEU A 639 11.79 -21.24 -0.53
N VAL A 640 13.08 -21.32 -0.18
CA VAL A 640 14.04 -20.22 -0.34
C VAL A 640 14.27 -19.91 -1.82
N ARG A 641 14.53 -20.93 -2.65
CA ARG A 641 14.74 -20.75 -4.09
C ARG A 641 13.52 -20.15 -4.79
N ARG A 642 12.32 -20.58 -4.41
CA ARG A 642 11.05 -20.11 -5.00
C ARG A 642 10.53 -18.81 -4.38
N ARG A 643 11.13 -18.34 -3.27
CA ARG A 643 10.71 -17.14 -2.51
C ARG A 643 9.25 -17.24 -2.07
N ILE A 644 8.87 -18.39 -1.55
CA ILE A 644 7.53 -18.60 -1.00
C ILE A 644 7.49 -17.96 0.38
N GLU A 645 6.77 -16.85 0.49
CA GLU A 645 6.61 -16.10 1.75
C GLU A 645 5.22 -16.26 2.36
N ASP A 646 4.21 -16.56 1.55
CA ASP A 646 2.82 -16.64 2.00
C ASP A 646 2.34 -18.09 2.13
N ALA A 647 2.88 -18.80 3.12
CA ALA A 647 2.57 -20.19 3.40
C ALA A 647 2.63 -20.48 4.91
N PHE A 648 2.07 -21.63 5.30
CA PHE A 648 2.29 -22.25 6.60
C PHE A 648 3.19 -23.48 6.46
N VAL A 649 3.89 -23.81 7.53
CA VAL A 649 4.45 -25.14 7.78
C VAL A 649 3.75 -25.73 9.00
N ILE A 650 3.35 -26.99 8.89
CA ILE A 650 2.63 -27.73 9.93
C ILE A 650 3.31 -29.06 10.22
N SER A 651 3.35 -29.45 11.49
CA SER A 651 3.77 -30.78 11.92
C SER A 651 3.24 -31.07 13.32
N ALA A 652 3.15 -32.35 13.70
CA ALA A 652 3.00 -32.74 15.10
C ALA A 652 4.32 -32.64 15.89
N ASP A 653 5.47 -32.54 15.19
CA ASP A 653 6.78 -32.33 15.79
C ASP A 653 7.22 -30.87 15.62
N GLY A 654 7.27 -30.14 16.74
CA GLY A 654 7.63 -28.73 16.76
C GLY A 654 9.06 -28.44 16.31
N GLU A 655 9.97 -29.42 16.39
CA GLU A 655 11.35 -29.24 15.91
C GLU A 655 11.40 -29.18 14.38
N LEU A 656 10.58 -29.98 13.68
CA LEU A 656 10.47 -29.93 12.22
C LEU A 656 9.96 -28.57 11.74
N VAL A 657 8.92 -28.05 12.40
CA VAL A 657 8.39 -26.70 12.13
C VAL A 657 9.48 -25.65 12.30
N LYS A 658 10.21 -25.71 13.42
CA LYS A 658 11.27 -24.77 13.76
C LYS A 658 12.40 -24.78 12.73
N GLN A 659 12.81 -25.96 12.25
CA GLN A 659 13.89 -26.08 11.26
C GLN A 659 13.49 -25.46 9.91
N VAL A 660 12.28 -25.75 9.41
CA VAL A 660 11.77 -25.15 8.16
C VAL A 660 11.65 -23.63 8.29
N ARG A 661 11.09 -23.13 9.40
CA ARG A 661 10.98 -21.67 9.63
C ARG A 661 12.33 -20.99 9.78
N SER A 662 13.34 -21.67 10.33
CA SER A 662 14.68 -21.10 10.43
C SER A 662 15.29 -20.84 9.04
N ALA A 663 14.98 -21.69 8.05
CA ALA A 663 15.38 -21.48 6.66
C ALA A 663 14.47 -20.47 5.92
N ALA A 664 13.17 -20.47 6.22
CA ALA A 664 12.16 -19.62 5.59
C ALA A 664 11.36 -18.81 6.64
N PRO A 665 11.94 -17.72 7.19
CA PRO A 665 11.40 -17.04 8.39
C PRO A 665 10.08 -16.28 8.17
N MET A 666 9.63 -16.13 6.93
CA MET A 666 8.32 -15.56 6.59
C MET A 666 7.16 -16.56 6.78
N LEU A 667 7.44 -17.86 6.80
CA LEU A 667 6.41 -18.88 7.00
C LEU A 667 5.87 -18.83 8.43
N ARG A 668 4.57 -19.10 8.53
CA ARG A 668 3.90 -19.26 9.83
C ARG A 668 3.97 -20.72 10.25
N GLY A 669 4.21 -20.96 11.53
CA GLY A 669 4.21 -22.29 12.11
C GLY A 669 2.85 -22.67 12.69
N ILE A 670 2.44 -23.91 12.45
CA ILE A 670 1.31 -24.57 13.07
C ILE A 670 1.81 -25.84 13.76
N LEU A 671 1.43 -26.04 15.02
CA LEU A 671 1.70 -27.28 15.73
C LEU A 671 0.42 -28.12 15.81
N ASP A 672 0.47 -29.33 15.26
CA ASP A 672 -0.66 -30.26 15.20
C ASP A 672 -0.81 -31.03 16.52
N TYR A 673 -1.92 -30.79 17.20
CA TYR A 673 -2.30 -31.37 18.49
C TYR A 673 -3.59 -32.21 18.41
N ARG A 674 -4.06 -32.56 17.20
CA ARG A 674 -5.31 -33.31 17.00
C ARG A 674 -5.35 -34.68 17.69
N ASP A 675 -4.19 -35.32 17.89
CA ASP A 675 -4.10 -36.61 18.57
C ASP A 675 -4.05 -36.50 20.10
N ARG A 676 -4.20 -35.28 20.66
CA ARG A 676 -4.15 -35.05 22.11
C ARG A 676 -5.50 -34.57 22.64
N VAL A 677 -5.85 -35.08 23.81
CA VAL A 677 -6.95 -34.59 24.63
C VAL A 677 -6.36 -33.66 25.69
N LEU A 678 -6.94 -32.47 25.86
CA LEU A 678 -6.46 -31.45 26.80
C LEU A 678 -7.53 -31.23 27.87
N LEU A 679 -7.23 -31.61 29.10
CA LEU A 679 -8.20 -31.68 30.19
C LEU A 679 -7.89 -30.69 31.33
N SER A 680 -6.72 -30.06 31.31
CA SER A 680 -6.25 -29.15 32.38
C SER A 680 -5.54 -27.90 31.85
N GLU A 681 -5.53 -26.84 32.66
CA GLU A 681 -4.81 -25.61 32.34
C GLU A 681 -3.29 -25.82 32.21
N GLU A 682 -2.70 -26.75 32.96
CA GLU A 682 -1.26 -27.06 32.82
C GLU A 682 -0.96 -27.71 31.45
N GLU A 683 -1.84 -28.58 30.94
CA GLU A 683 -1.69 -29.14 29.60
C GLU A 683 -1.85 -28.07 28.52
N LEU A 684 -2.74 -27.09 28.70
CA LEU A 684 -2.88 -25.94 27.82
C LEU A 684 -1.66 -25.02 27.87
N LEU A 685 -1.09 -24.81 29.06
CA LEU A 685 0.13 -24.04 29.24
C LEU A 685 1.32 -24.74 28.56
N GLU A 686 1.42 -26.06 28.68
CA GLU A 686 2.46 -26.85 28.01
C GLU A 686 2.30 -26.85 26.48
N LEU A 687 1.06 -26.89 25.99
CA LEU A 687 0.78 -26.65 24.57
C LEU A 687 1.27 -25.27 24.16
N ARG A 688 0.96 -24.21 24.93
CA ARG A 688 1.45 -22.86 24.64
C ARG A 688 2.98 -22.83 24.58
N ARG A 689 3.68 -23.43 25.53
CA ARG A 689 5.16 -23.50 25.53
C ARG A 689 5.67 -24.16 24.26
N SER A 690 5.11 -25.31 23.90
CA SER A 690 5.50 -26.08 22.72
C SER A 690 5.26 -25.30 21.41
N VAL A 691 4.10 -24.64 21.29
CA VAL A 691 3.78 -23.80 20.13
C VAL A 691 4.77 -22.65 20.02
N THR A 692 5.03 -21.89 21.09
CA THR A 692 5.96 -20.75 21.04
C THR A 692 7.40 -21.19 20.73
N VAL A 693 7.89 -22.25 21.37
CA VAL A 693 9.28 -22.76 21.20
C VAL A 693 9.54 -23.29 19.78
N SER A 694 8.51 -23.85 19.13
CA SER A 694 8.59 -24.27 17.72
C SER A 694 8.62 -23.09 16.73
N GLY A 695 8.48 -21.86 17.23
CA GLY A 695 8.26 -20.68 16.41
C GLY A 695 6.87 -20.64 15.77
N SER A 696 5.91 -21.37 16.33
CA SER A 696 4.52 -21.35 15.87
C SER A 696 3.70 -20.33 16.66
N LYS A 697 2.61 -19.85 16.07
CA LYS A 697 1.54 -19.16 16.82
C LYS A 697 0.26 -19.96 16.87
N ILE A 698 0.13 -20.95 15.98
CA ILE A 698 -1.13 -21.64 15.75
C ILE A 698 -1.02 -23.04 16.38
N ALA A 699 -2.04 -23.40 17.14
CA ALA A 699 -2.28 -24.76 17.59
C ALA A 699 -3.48 -25.33 16.83
N LEU A 700 -3.33 -26.52 16.26
CA LEU A 700 -4.46 -27.25 15.65
C LEU A 700 -4.97 -28.31 16.63
N LEU A 701 -6.18 -28.11 17.14
CA LEU A 701 -6.79 -28.92 18.20
C LEU A 701 -7.73 -30.01 17.68
N SER A 702 -7.93 -31.04 18.49
CA SER A 702 -9.00 -32.03 18.32
C SER A 702 -10.37 -31.39 18.56
N PRO A 703 -11.47 -31.95 18.02
CA PRO A 703 -12.81 -31.42 18.25
C PRO A 703 -13.14 -31.33 19.75
N SER A 704 -12.78 -32.36 20.52
CA SER A 704 -13.02 -32.39 21.98
C SER A 704 -12.24 -31.35 22.79
N ALA A 705 -11.10 -30.87 22.27
CA ALA A 705 -10.29 -29.87 22.96
C ALA A 705 -10.71 -28.44 22.60
N ALA A 706 -11.46 -28.26 21.50
CA ALA A 706 -11.92 -26.97 20.99
C ALA A 706 -13.19 -26.47 21.72
N THR A 707 -13.10 -26.30 23.04
CA THR A 707 -14.15 -25.68 23.86
C THR A 707 -13.91 -24.18 24.01
N LEU A 708 -14.97 -23.40 24.28
CA LEU A 708 -14.87 -21.95 24.54
C LEU A 708 -13.77 -21.63 25.56
N ASN A 709 -13.78 -22.33 26.71
CA ASN A 709 -12.83 -22.07 27.80
C ASN A 709 -11.37 -22.36 27.39
N ASN A 710 -11.12 -23.47 26.69
CA ASN A 710 -9.77 -23.81 26.24
C ASN A 710 -9.28 -22.80 25.20
N THR A 711 -10.15 -22.39 24.27
CA THR A 711 -9.84 -21.41 23.24
C THR A 711 -9.49 -20.05 23.86
N GLU A 712 -10.30 -19.55 24.79
CA GLU A 712 -10.03 -18.28 25.49
C GLU A 712 -8.73 -18.33 26.30
N TYR A 713 -8.47 -19.43 27.02
CA TYR A 713 -7.24 -19.60 27.79
C TYR A 713 -5.98 -19.49 26.92
N LEU A 714 -6.03 -20.12 25.74
CA LEU A 714 -4.93 -20.11 24.76
C LEU A 714 -4.79 -18.75 24.08
N GLN A 715 -5.90 -18.14 23.67
CA GLN A 715 -5.91 -16.82 23.02
C GLN A 715 -5.39 -15.72 23.96
N GLN A 716 -5.72 -15.74 25.25
CA GLN A 716 -5.15 -14.81 26.23
C GLN A 716 -3.62 -14.91 26.34
N ARG A 717 -3.06 -16.08 26.00
CA ARG A 717 -1.61 -16.36 25.96
C ARG A 717 -1.05 -16.27 24.53
N THR A 718 -1.77 -15.55 23.66
CA THR A 718 -1.43 -15.22 22.27
C THR A 718 -1.30 -16.41 21.33
N ILE A 719 -1.97 -17.53 21.64
CA ILE A 719 -2.09 -18.67 20.73
C ILE A 719 -3.33 -18.51 19.86
N VAL A 720 -3.13 -18.67 18.56
CA VAL A 720 -4.20 -18.77 17.56
C VAL A 720 -4.69 -20.21 17.52
N VAL A 721 -6.00 -20.40 17.62
CA VAL A 721 -6.59 -21.74 17.74
C VAL A 721 -7.24 -22.15 16.42
N TRP A 722 -6.74 -23.20 15.80
CA TRP A 722 -7.44 -23.92 14.75
C TRP A 722 -7.99 -25.22 15.33
N ALA A 723 -9.10 -25.73 14.79
CA ALA A 723 -9.70 -26.97 15.26
C ALA A 723 -10.23 -27.82 14.12
N GLN A 724 -10.12 -29.13 14.28
CA GLN A 724 -10.71 -30.12 13.38
C GLN A 724 -12.22 -30.25 13.64
N GLU A 725 -13.02 -30.33 12.58
CA GLU A 725 -14.45 -30.70 12.67
C GLU A 725 -14.62 -32.14 13.16
N ASP A 726 -15.65 -32.39 13.98
CA ASP A 726 -15.97 -33.75 14.44
C ASP A 726 -16.62 -34.57 13.31
N GLU A 727 -15.85 -35.49 12.75
CA GLU A 727 -16.31 -36.41 11.70
C GLU A 727 -17.44 -37.36 12.16
N GLN A 728 -17.66 -37.50 13.48
CA GLN A 728 -18.74 -38.32 14.02
C GLN A 728 -20.07 -37.57 14.11
N GLU A 729 -20.07 -36.23 14.01
CA GLU A 729 -21.25 -35.35 14.11
C GLU A 729 -21.52 -34.60 12.78
N LEU A 730 -21.24 -35.24 11.64
CA LEU A 730 -21.39 -34.65 10.30
C LEU A 730 -22.85 -34.52 9.82
N SER A 731 -23.83 -34.96 10.62
CA SER A 731 -25.25 -34.79 10.25
C SER A 731 -25.64 -33.30 10.33
N GLY A 732 -25.74 -32.64 9.18
CA GLY A 732 -25.94 -31.20 9.08
C GLY A 732 -24.65 -30.42 9.35
N GLU A 733 -24.80 -29.25 9.97
CA GLU A 733 -23.71 -28.28 10.26
C GLU A 733 -23.44 -28.11 11.76
N LEU A 734 -23.96 -29.03 12.60
CA LEU A 734 -23.93 -28.90 14.06
C LEU A 734 -22.50 -28.78 14.62
N SER A 735 -21.58 -29.64 14.17
CA SER A 735 -20.17 -29.60 14.60
C SER A 735 -19.50 -28.27 14.23
N LEU A 736 -19.82 -27.71 13.06
CA LEU A 736 -19.29 -26.41 12.61
C LEU A 736 -19.80 -25.28 13.51
N HIS A 737 -21.10 -25.26 13.84
CA HIS A 737 -21.63 -24.28 14.80
C HIS A 737 -20.97 -24.39 16.18
N ARG A 738 -20.65 -25.60 16.67
CA ARG A 738 -19.86 -25.76 17.91
C ARG A 738 -18.50 -25.09 17.78
N LEU A 739 -17.75 -25.33 16.70
CA LEU A 739 -16.45 -24.68 16.48
C LEU A 739 -16.56 -23.16 16.39
N ILE A 740 -17.56 -22.65 15.66
CA ILE A 740 -17.82 -21.20 15.54
C ILE A 740 -18.04 -20.59 16.93
N THR A 741 -18.97 -21.16 17.71
CA THR A 741 -19.32 -20.65 19.05
C THR A 741 -18.24 -20.90 20.12
N ALA A 742 -17.33 -21.85 19.90
CA ALA A 742 -16.13 -22.03 20.71
C ALA A 742 -15.06 -20.94 20.44
N GLY A 743 -15.28 -20.07 19.44
CA GLY A 743 -14.42 -18.94 19.16
C GLY A 743 -13.09 -19.31 18.50
N VAL A 744 -13.01 -20.43 17.78
CA VAL A 744 -11.76 -20.80 17.08
C VAL A 744 -11.42 -19.78 16.00
N ASN A 745 -10.13 -19.62 15.69
CA ASN A 745 -9.65 -18.74 14.61
C ASN A 745 -9.69 -19.43 13.23
N GLY A 746 -9.73 -20.76 13.19
CA GLY A 746 -9.82 -21.55 11.96
C GLY A 746 -10.49 -22.91 12.17
N MET A 747 -11.24 -23.35 11.17
CA MET A 747 -11.97 -24.63 11.16
C MET A 747 -11.42 -25.51 10.03
N VAL A 748 -10.84 -26.66 10.39
CA VAL A 748 -10.40 -27.67 9.43
C VAL A 748 -11.56 -28.62 9.15
N THR A 749 -12.01 -28.67 7.90
CA THR A 749 -13.15 -29.47 7.46
C THR A 749 -12.93 -30.07 6.07
N ALA A 750 -13.50 -31.26 5.84
CA ALA A 750 -13.61 -31.87 4.53
C ALA A 750 -14.79 -31.31 3.70
N ARG A 751 -15.62 -30.42 4.26
CA ARG A 751 -16.84 -29.87 3.65
C ARG A 751 -16.84 -28.33 3.64
N PRO A 752 -15.95 -27.66 2.89
CA PRO A 752 -15.90 -26.19 2.83
C PRO A 752 -17.25 -25.51 2.55
N GLU A 753 -18.08 -26.06 1.65
CA GLU A 753 -19.42 -25.51 1.35
C GLU A 753 -20.33 -25.50 2.59
N ALA A 754 -20.30 -26.56 3.41
CA ALA A 754 -21.07 -26.62 4.65
C ALA A 754 -20.53 -25.63 5.70
N ALA A 755 -19.21 -25.39 5.74
CA ALA A 755 -18.62 -24.38 6.61
C ALA A 755 -19.01 -22.95 6.19
N PHE A 756 -19.08 -22.66 4.90
CA PHE A 756 -19.57 -21.37 4.40
C PHE A 756 -21.06 -21.18 4.75
N SER A 757 -21.90 -22.19 4.50
CA SER A 757 -23.32 -22.19 4.89
C SER A 757 -23.51 -21.97 6.41
N ALA A 758 -22.71 -22.63 7.24
CA ALA A 758 -22.73 -22.43 8.68
C ALA A 758 -22.31 -21.02 9.12
N LEU A 759 -21.45 -20.34 8.37
CA LEU A 759 -21.05 -18.95 8.62
C LEU A 759 -22.11 -17.96 8.13
N GLU A 760 -22.73 -18.24 6.98
CA GLU A 760 -23.85 -17.47 6.40
C GLU A 760 -25.09 -17.47 7.33
N PHE A 761 -25.26 -18.49 8.17
CA PHE A 761 -26.29 -18.52 9.21
C PHE A 761 -26.30 -17.28 10.12
N TYR A 762 -25.14 -16.64 10.32
CA TYR A 762 -24.99 -15.47 11.19
C TYR A 762 -25.14 -14.18 10.38
N ASP A 763 -26.36 -13.90 9.88
CA ASP A 763 -26.65 -12.82 8.91
C ASP A 763 -27.34 -11.57 9.49
N HIS A 764 -27.81 -11.63 10.73
CA HIS A 764 -28.71 -10.61 11.29
C HIS A 764 -28.03 -9.27 11.60
N GLY A 765 -26.92 -9.29 12.34
CA GLY A 765 -26.17 -8.13 12.77
C GLY A 765 -24.76 -8.52 13.19
N THR A 766 -23.89 -7.54 13.44
CA THR A 766 -22.49 -7.80 13.83
C THR A 766 -22.44 -8.83 14.96
N THR A 767 -21.90 -10.01 14.66
CA THR A 767 -21.87 -11.15 15.57
C THR A 767 -20.46 -11.29 16.13
N LEU A 768 -20.36 -11.41 17.45
CA LEU A 768 -19.10 -11.66 18.13
C LEU A 768 -19.06 -13.10 18.62
N VAL A 769 -18.23 -13.93 17.98
CA VAL A 769 -17.96 -15.31 18.39
C VAL A 769 -16.66 -15.46 19.20
N ARG A 770 -15.88 -14.38 19.24
CA ARG A 770 -14.71 -14.22 20.10
C ARG A 770 -14.81 -12.89 20.80
N LYS A 771 -14.41 -12.86 22.07
CA LYS A 771 -14.33 -11.65 22.88
C LYS A 771 -13.14 -10.77 22.42
N PRO A 772 -13.34 -9.54 21.92
CA PRO A 772 -12.25 -8.58 21.79
C PRO A 772 -11.69 -8.26 23.18
N TYR A 773 -10.41 -8.50 23.43
CA TYR A 773 -9.90 -8.34 24.79
C TYR A 773 -9.75 -6.87 25.19
N LEU A 774 -10.22 -6.53 26.39
CA LEU A 774 -10.04 -5.18 26.94
C LEU A 774 -8.66 -5.06 27.59
N ILE A 775 -7.84 -4.14 27.07
CA ILE A 775 -6.50 -3.87 27.59
C ILE A 775 -6.50 -2.50 28.27
N GLY A 776 -6.34 -2.48 29.60
CA GLY A 776 -6.18 -1.26 30.37
C GLY A 776 -4.79 -0.68 30.19
N HIS A 777 -4.67 0.37 29.36
CA HIS A 777 -3.40 1.05 29.07
C HIS A 777 -2.87 1.72 30.34
N ARG A 778 -1.70 1.29 30.83
CA ARG A 778 -1.14 1.78 32.11
C ARG A 778 -2.08 1.65 33.31
N GLY A 779 -2.98 0.66 33.25
CA GLY A 779 -4.17 0.55 34.11
C GLY A 779 -5.36 1.34 33.56
N MET A 780 -5.89 2.29 34.32
CA MET A 780 -7.02 3.15 33.92
C MET A 780 -6.70 4.64 34.21
N PRO A 781 -5.80 5.24 33.41
CA PRO A 781 -5.27 6.58 33.66
C PRO A 781 -6.30 7.69 33.44
N ALA A 782 -7.47 7.40 32.85
CA ALA A 782 -8.60 8.34 32.83
C ALA A 782 -9.16 8.64 34.25
N ASN A 783 -8.94 7.76 35.21
CA ASN A 783 -9.55 7.83 36.55
C ASN A 783 -8.56 7.77 37.71
N SER A 784 -7.28 7.51 37.45
CA SER A 784 -6.27 7.27 38.48
C SER A 784 -4.85 7.51 37.95
N PRO A 785 -3.84 7.67 38.81
CA PRO A 785 -2.46 7.85 38.33
C PRO A 785 -1.98 6.64 37.52
N GLU A 786 -1.57 6.87 36.28
CA GLU A 786 -1.06 5.82 35.39
C GLU A 786 0.05 4.97 36.02
N ASN A 787 0.15 3.69 35.63
CA ASN A 787 1.26 2.82 36.01
C ASN A 787 1.40 2.63 37.54
N THR A 788 0.28 2.51 38.24
CA THR A 788 0.22 2.30 39.70
C THR A 788 -0.65 1.10 40.05
N ILE A 789 -0.43 0.49 41.22
CA ILE A 789 -1.24 -0.64 41.70
C ILE A 789 -2.73 -0.26 41.79
N GLU A 790 -3.03 0.98 42.19
CA GLU A 790 -4.37 1.51 42.29
C GLU A 790 -5.05 1.62 40.93
N SER A 791 -4.33 2.12 39.92
CA SER A 791 -4.81 2.22 38.54
C SER A 791 -5.05 0.84 37.92
N ASN A 792 -4.13 -0.08 38.17
CA ASN A 792 -4.19 -1.45 37.70
C ASN A 792 -5.38 -2.21 38.34
N ARG A 793 -5.63 -2.01 39.64
CA ARG A 793 -6.82 -2.55 40.32
C ARG A 793 -8.12 -2.00 39.72
N LEU A 794 -8.18 -0.69 39.44
CA LEU A 794 -9.36 -0.07 38.85
C LEU A 794 -9.63 -0.58 37.43
N ALA A 795 -8.60 -0.82 36.62
CA ALA A 795 -8.75 -1.42 35.30
C ALA A 795 -9.31 -2.85 35.39
N TYR A 796 -8.78 -3.67 36.29
CA TYR A 796 -9.31 -5.01 36.56
C TYR A 796 -10.78 -4.96 36.99
N GLU A 797 -11.13 -4.08 37.93
CA GLU A 797 -12.51 -3.89 38.41
C GLU A 797 -13.45 -3.38 37.32
N ALA A 798 -12.95 -2.61 36.36
CA ALA A 798 -13.68 -2.19 35.18
C ALA A 798 -13.84 -3.31 34.13
N GLY A 799 -13.23 -4.48 34.33
CA GLY A 799 -13.39 -5.62 33.45
C GLY A 799 -12.26 -5.86 32.46
N ALA A 800 -11.09 -5.21 32.63
CA ALA A 800 -9.95 -5.46 31.77
C ALA A 800 -9.53 -6.94 31.80
N ASP A 801 -9.22 -7.49 30.63
CA ASP A 801 -8.65 -8.83 30.45
C ASP A 801 -7.12 -8.80 30.58
N PHE A 802 -6.54 -7.67 30.18
CA PHE A 802 -5.12 -7.37 30.32
C PHE A 802 -4.94 -6.03 31.00
N ILE A 803 -3.93 -5.94 31.86
CA ILE A 803 -3.34 -4.67 32.24
C ILE A 803 -2.06 -4.52 31.41
N GLU A 804 -1.91 -3.41 30.72
CA GLU A 804 -0.66 -3.04 30.06
C GLU A 804 0.13 -2.11 30.99
N ASN A 805 1.43 -2.34 31.17
CA ASN A 805 2.29 -1.49 31.98
C ASN A 805 3.69 -1.33 31.37
N ASP A 806 4.18 -0.10 31.41
CA ASP A 806 5.50 0.30 30.97
C ASP A 806 6.56 0.03 32.04
N MET A 807 7.75 -0.45 31.66
CA MET A 807 8.84 -0.64 32.62
C MET A 807 10.21 -0.17 32.17
N TYR A 808 10.91 0.46 33.12
CA TYR A 808 12.32 0.84 33.05
C TYR A 808 13.15 0.08 34.08
N LEU A 809 14.45 0.03 33.84
CA LEU A 809 15.41 -0.56 34.75
C LEU A 809 15.83 0.45 35.82
N SER A 810 15.76 0.09 37.09
CA SER A 810 16.34 0.88 38.18
C SER A 810 17.88 0.79 38.18
N LYS A 811 18.53 1.65 38.96
CA LYS A 811 19.99 1.65 39.15
C LYS A 811 20.52 0.31 39.65
N ASP A 812 19.78 -0.31 40.57
CA ASP A 812 20.04 -1.62 41.17
C ASP A 812 19.53 -2.81 40.32
N GLN A 813 19.21 -2.57 39.04
CA GLN A 813 18.91 -3.59 38.02
C GLN A 813 17.60 -4.36 38.27
N ASP A 814 16.59 -3.70 38.86
CA ASP A 814 15.23 -4.22 38.96
C ASP A 814 14.29 -3.49 37.99
N LEU A 815 13.10 -4.04 37.71
CA LEU A 815 12.14 -3.41 36.80
C LEU A 815 11.06 -2.66 37.59
N VAL A 816 10.92 -1.37 37.31
CA VAL A 816 9.94 -0.46 37.91
C VAL A 816 8.93 -0.02 36.86
N ILE A 817 7.68 0.15 37.28
CA ILE A 817 6.55 0.44 36.39
C ILE A 817 6.35 1.95 36.25
N ILE A 818 6.70 2.49 35.09
CA ILE A 818 6.62 3.93 34.75
C ILE A 818 6.83 4.13 33.24
N HIS A 819 6.07 5.05 32.63
CA HIS A 819 6.10 5.28 31.17
C HIS A 819 7.30 6.11 30.69
N ASP A 820 7.59 7.20 31.38
CA ASP A 820 8.59 8.18 30.95
C ASP A 820 9.95 7.86 31.54
N SER A 821 11.02 8.08 30.76
CA SER A 821 12.39 7.92 31.25
C SER A 821 12.74 8.93 32.35
N HIS A 822 11.98 10.01 32.49
CA HIS A 822 12.14 11.05 33.49
C HIS A 822 11.00 11.07 34.50
N LEU A 823 11.33 11.25 35.78
CA LEU A 823 10.36 11.17 36.88
C LEU A 823 9.33 12.30 36.93
N ILE A 824 9.55 13.39 36.19
CA ILE A 824 8.88 14.66 36.45
C ILE A 824 7.39 14.68 36.09
N LEU A 825 6.95 13.89 35.10
CA LEU A 825 5.60 14.00 34.56
C LEU A 825 4.56 13.35 35.48
N THR A 826 4.89 12.22 36.09
CA THR A 826 3.94 11.42 36.89
C THR A 826 4.22 11.45 38.39
N THR A 827 5.39 11.95 38.81
CA THR A 827 5.82 11.93 40.21
C THR A 827 6.21 13.30 40.76
N ASN A 828 6.51 13.36 42.05
CA ASN A 828 7.12 14.53 42.71
C ASN A 828 8.67 14.55 42.64
N GLY A 829 9.29 13.60 41.93
CA GLY A 829 10.73 13.51 41.73
C GLY A 829 11.25 14.22 40.47
N TRP A 830 12.58 14.19 40.31
CA TRP A 830 13.31 14.78 39.18
C TRP A 830 14.41 13.82 38.72
N GLY A 831 14.91 13.97 37.48
CA GLY A 831 15.98 13.12 36.94
C GLY A 831 15.48 11.89 36.19
N ASN A 832 16.42 11.07 35.69
CA ASN A 832 16.09 9.84 34.97
C ASN A 832 15.74 8.71 35.93
N VAL A 833 14.74 7.90 35.62
CA VAL A 833 14.32 6.74 36.42
C VAL A 833 15.49 5.81 36.71
N GLU A 834 16.32 5.53 35.69
CA GLU A 834 17.40 4.54 35.78
C GLU A 834 18.62 5.00 36.60
N ASP A 835 18.62 6.23 37.12
CA ASP A 835 19.66 6.78 37.99
C ASP A 835 19.36 6.56 39.49
N TYR A 836 18.18 6.01 39.82
CA TYR A 836 17.70 5.79 41.19
C TYR A 836 17.54 4.30 41.51
N THR A 837 17.79 3.91 42.76
CA THR A 837 17.46 2.56 43.24
C THR A 837 15.95 2.39 43.45
N VAL A 838 15.46 1.15 43.51
CA VAL A 838 14.04 0.90 43.83
C VAL A 838 13.63 1.56 45.16
N GLU A 839 14.50 1.50 46.17
CA GLU A 839 14.24 2.12 47.48
C GLU A 839 14.10 3.65 47.38
N GLU A 840 14.91 4.30 46.53
CA GLU A 840 14.81 5.74 46.30
C GLU A 840 13.55 6.10 45.52
N LEU A 841 13.22 5.32 44.50
CA LEU A 841 12.00 5.49 43.68
C LEU A 841 10.72 5.32 44.52
N LYS A 842 10.69 4.35 45.43
CA LYS A 842 9.57 4.10 46.36
C LYS A 842 9.30 5.24 47.35
N LYS A 843 10.25 6.16 47.56
CA LYS A 843 10.05 7.36 48.40
C LYS A 843 9.26 8.44 47.68
N LEU A 844 9.19 8.39 46.35
CA LEU A 844 8.44 9.34 45.54
C LEU A 844 6.93 9.06 45.64
N ASN A 845 6.15 10.08 45.31
CA ASN A 845 4.70 9.98 45.18
C ASN A 845 4.34 10.10 43.70
N ALA A 846 3.80 9.03 43.13
CA ALA A 846 3.43 8.88 41.72
C ALA A 846 1.98 9.33 41.48
N ASN A 847 1.60 10.48 42.05
CA ASN A 847 0.23 10.98 42.02
C ASN A 847 0.08 12.32 41.32
N ARG A 848 1.10 12.79 40.59
CA ARG A 848 1.10 14.15 40.03
C ARG A 848 -0.12 14.47 39.16
N PRO A 849 -0.67 13.55 38.35
CA PRO A 849 -1.90 13.79 37.61
C PRO A 849 -3.17 13.82 38.49
N TYR A 850 -3.15 13.17 39.66
CA TYR A 850 -4.28 13.06 40.60
C TYR A 850 -3.89 13.35 42.07
N PRO A 851 -3.41 14.56 42.40
CA PRO A 851 -2.78 14.84 43.69
C PRO A 851 -3.75 14.75 44.89
N TRP A 852 -5.05 14.91 44.66
CA TRP A 852 -6.07 14.92 45.72
C TRP A 852 -6.80 13.58 45.89
N GLY A 853 -7.03 12.84 44.80
CA GLY A 853 -7.73 11.55 44.83
C GLY A 853 -6.84 10.40 45.32
N PHE A 854 -5.52 10.55 45.17
CA PHE A 854 -4.52 9.52 45.41
C PHE A 854 -3.34 10.10 46.20
N PRO A 855 -3.49 10.39 47.50
CA PRO A 855 -2.54 11.22 48.24
C PRO A 855 -1.20 10.54 48.53
N ASP A 856 -1.11 9.20 48.47
CA ASP A 856 0.13 8.45 48.71
C ASP A 856 0.18 7.21 47.81
N VAL A 857 0.64 7.39 46.57
CA VAL A 857 0.76 6.30 45.59
C VAL A 857 2.21 6.14 45.17
N LYS A 858 2.69 4.90 45.05
CA LYS A 858 4.09 4.58 44.81
C LYS A 858 4.31 4.05 43.40
N ILE A 859 5.51 4.26 42.87
CA ILE A 859 6.00 3.58 41.67
C ILE A 859 6.08 2.07 41.99
N PRO A 860 5.34 1.19 41.30
CA PRO A 860 5.41 -0.25 41.52
C PRO A 860 6.68 -0.88 40.96
N THR A 861 7.07 -2.05 41.46
CA THR A 861 8.00 -2.95 40.76
C THR A 861 7.21 -3.94 39.90
N LEU A 862 7.86 -4.56 38.91
CA LEU A 862 7.28 -5.68 38.16
C LEU A 862 6.84 -6.81 39.10
N GLY A 863 7.62 -7.10 40.14
CA GLY A 863 7.29 -8.15 41.10
C GLY A 863 5.96 -7.89 41.84
N GLU A 864 5.69 -6.65 42.26
CA GLU A 864 4.42 -6.28 42.91
C GLU A 864 3.24 -6.36 41.92
N GLN A 865 3.47 -6.00 40.66
CA GLN A 865 2.44 -6.11 39.64
C GLN A 865 2.12 -7.57 39.30
N LEU A 866 3.13 -8.44 39.22
CA LEU A 866 2.92 -9.87 39.03
C LEU A 866 2.12 -10.49 40.18
N ASP A 867 2.38 -10.05 41.42
CA ASP A 867 1.57 -10.48 42.58
C ASP A 867 0.10 -10.03 42.43
N LEU A 868 -0.15 -8.81 41.99
CA LEU A 868 -1.52 -8.30 41.73
C LEU A 868 -2.23 -9.13 40.67
N VAL A 869 -1.62 -9.34 39.50
CA VAL A 869 -2.30 -10.00 38.37
C VAL A 869 -2.58 -11.48 38.65
N LYS A 870 -1.64 -12.18 39.32
CA LYS A 870 -1.85 -13.56 39.76
C LYS A 870 -2.97 -13.68 40.79
N ALA A 871 -3.04 -12.75 41.75
CA ALA A 871 -4.07 -12.77 42.78
C ALA A 871 -5.50 -12.55 42.22
N ASN A 872 -5.61 -11.93 41.04
CA ASN A 872 -6.89 -11.59 40.42
C ASN A 872 -7.18 -12.38 39.13
N ASN A 873 -6.31 -13.32 38.74
CA ASN A 873 -6.42 -14.10 37.50
C ASN A 873 -6.64 -13.23 36.25
N ILE A 874 -5.82 -12.19 36.11
CA ILE A 874 -5.79 -11.28 34.94
C ILE A 874 -4.41 -11.39 34.26
N MET A 875 -4.34 -11.07 32.97
CA MET A 875 -3.07 -11.08 32.23
C MET A 875 -2.34 -9.73 32.35
N LEU A 876 -1.00 -9.77 32.33
CA LEU A 876 -0.14 -8.60 32.18
C LEU A 876 0.43 -8.52 30.76
N TYR A 877 0.26 -7.39 30.09
CA TYR A 877 1.14 -6.98 29.00
C TYR A 877 2.27 -6.13 29.56
N ALA A 878 3.45 -6.73 29.61
CA ALA A 878 4.65 -6.09 30.13
C ALA A 878 5.39 -5.37 28.99
N GLU A 879 5.42 -4.03 28.97
CA GLU A 879 6.19 -3.28 27.98
C GLU A 879 7.58 -2.88 28.49
N ILE A 880 8.64 -3.52 27.98
CA ILE A 880 10.02 -3.07 28.26
C ILE A 880 10.36 -1.82 27.46
N LYS A 881 10.55 -0.69 28.15
CA LYS A 881 10.96 0.60 27.57
C LYS A 881 12.47 0.83 27.56
N THR A 882 13.21 0.24 28.50
CA THR A 882 14.66 0.46 28.59
C THR A 882 15.39 -0.04 27.34
N SER A 883 16.38 0.72 26.89
CA SER A 883 17.31 0.28 25.83
C SER A 883 18.46 -0.56 26.37
N LYS A 884 18.64 -0.64 27.69
CA LYS A 884 19.71 -1.39 28.33
C LYS A 884 19.48 -2.90 28.18
N PRO A 885 20.45 -3.68 27.65
CA PRO A 885 20.31 -5.13 27.48
C PRO A 885 19.90 -5.91 28.73
N GLN A 886 20.18 -5.38 29.91
CA GLN A 886 19.84 -5.95 31.21
C GLN A 886 18.33 -6.00 31.47
N GLY A 887 17.52 -5.19 30.78
CA GLY A 887 16.06 -5.19 30.91
C GLY A 887 15.44 -6.57 30.66
N ALA A 888 15.78 -7.22 29.56
CA ALA A 888 15.35 -8.58 29.26
C ALA A 888 15.76 -9.61 30.34
N GLY A 889 16.99 -9.51 30.85
CA GLY A 889 17.49 -10.40 31.91
C GLY A 889 16.76 -10.20 33.24
N ALA A 890 16.47 -8.94 33.60
CA ALA A 890 15.69 -8.61 34.79
C ALA A 890 14.26 -9.14 34.68
N PHE A 891 13.62 -8.95 33.52
CA PHE A 891 12.27 -9.47 33.26
C PHE A 891 12.19 -10.99 33.48
N VAL A 892 13.04 -11.76 32.80
CA VAL A 892 13.04 -13.22 32.90
C VAL A 892 13.29 -13.68 34.34
N ARG A 893 14.27 -13.08 35.01
CA ARG A 893 14.57 -13.37 36.42
C ARG A 893 13.34 -13.17 37.30
N ILE A 894 12.66 -12.02 37.20
CA ILE A 894 11.52 -11.67 38.05
C ILE A 894 10.32 -12.58 37.75
N VAL A 895 10.04 -12.87 36.47
CA VAL A 895 8.94 -13.77 36.08
C VAL A 895 9.15 -15.18 36.65
N GLN A 896 10.39 -15.70 36.61
CA GLN A 896 10.74 -16.99 37.18
C GLN A 896 10.66 -16.98 38.72
N GLU A 897 11.21 -15.95 39.38
CA GLU A 897 11.13 -15.79 40.84
C GLU A 897 9.67 -15.73 41.35
N LYS A 898 8.77 -15.18 40.55
CA LYS A 898 7.34 -15.03 40.87
C LYS A 898 6.46 -16.17 40.37
N ASP A 899 7.02 -17.12 39.62
CA ASP A 899 6.28 -18.21 38.96
C ASP A 899 5.08 -17.64 38.17
N ALA A 900 5.34 -16.63 37.35
CA ALA A 900 4.29 -15.81 36.73
C ALA A 900 4.17 -16.01 35.22
N GLU A 901 4.85 -17.02 34.66
CA GLU A 901 4.86 -17.33 33.23
C GLU A 901 3.45 -17.42 32.64
N SER A 902 2.51 -18.03 33.36
CA SER A 902 1.14 -18.24 32.90
C SER A 902 0.27 -16.97 32.89
N ALA A 903 0.75 -15.86 33.44
CA ALA A 903 -0.02 -14.63 33.65
C ALA A 903 0.59 -13.39 32.95
N VAL A 904 1.63 -13.56 32.14
CA VAL A 904 2.33 -12.43 31.49
C VAL A 904 2.63 -12.73 30.02
N ASN A 905 2.45 -11.70 29.19
CA ASN A 905 2.95 -11.63 27.83
C ASN A 905 3.88 -10.42 27.73
N LEU A 906 4.98 -10.53 26.99
CA LEU A 906 5.94 -9.44 26.83
C LEU A 906 5.63 -8.63 25.56
N MET A 907 5.80 -7.31 25.63
CA MET A 907 5.83 -6.44 24.45
C MET A 907 6.94 -5.38 24.52
N SER A 908 7.31 -4.81 23.37
CA SER A 908 8.26 -3.69 23.29
C SER A 908 8.30 -3.08 21.88
N PHE A 909 8.63 -1.79 21.78
CA PHE A 909 9.13 -1.18 20.54
C PHE A 909 10.58 -1.58 20.22
N ASN A 910 11.32 -2.07 21.21
CA ASN A 910 12.71 -2.46 21.08
C ASN A 910 12.82 -3.93 20.69
N ILE A 911 13.01 -4.18 19.39
CA ILE A 911 13.19 -5.52 18.82
C ILE A 911 14.34 -6.28 19.49
N ASP A 912 15.41 -5.61 19.92
CA ASP A 912 16.54 -6.30 20.56
C ASP A 912 16.19 -6.79 21.97
N GLN A 913 15.28 -6.14 22.70
CA GLN A 913 14.76 -6.68 23.95
C GLN A 913 13.92 -7.93 23.69
N LEU A 914 13.05 -7.90 22.69
CA LEU A 914 12.24 -9.06 22.29
C LEU A 914 13.13 -10.25 21.91
N ARG A 915 14.16 -10.03 21.07
CA ARG A 915 15.13 -11.07 20.70
C ARG A 915 15.87 -11.65 21.91
N ARG A 916 16.26 -10.79 22.86
CA ARG A 916 16.93 -11.24 24.10
C ARG A 916 16.02 -12.10 24.95
N VAL A 917 14.76 -11.71 25.14
CA VAL A 917 13.81 -12.55 25.88
C VAL A 917 13.50 -13.84 25.13
N ALA A 918 13.32 -13.81 23.81
CA ALA A 918 13.17 -15.02 22.99
C ALA A 918 14.33 -16.01 23.15
N THR A 919 15.53 -15.51 23.48
CA THR A 919 16.72 -16.35 23.74
C THR A 919 16.75 -16.87 25.18
N LEU A 920 16.39 -16.02 26.15
CA LEU A 920 16.49 -16.33 27.58
C LEU A 920 15.29 -17.15 28.12
N MET A 921 14.12 -16.99 27.50
CA MET A 921 12.86 -17.60 27.88
C MET A 921 12.03 -17.85 26.59
N PRO A 922 12.43 -18.82 25.75
CA PRO A 922 11.86 -19.05 24.41
C PRO A 922 10.36 -19.41 24.41
N GLU A 923 9.81 -19.83 25.54
CA GLU A 923 8.40 -20.12 25.74
C GLU A 923 7.52 -18.86 25.94
N MET A 924 8.14 -17.71 26.25
CA MET A 924 7.45 -16.46 26.54
C MET A 924 6.81 -15.86 25.27
N PRO A 925 5.49 -15.58 25.28
CA PRO A 925 4.88 -14.91 24.15
C PRO A 925 5.32 -13.46 24.00
N LEU A 926 5.48 -13.03 22.75
CA LEU A 926 6.02 -11.73 22.38
C LEU A 926 5.01 -10.91 21.57
N GLY A 927 5.02 -9.60 21.79
CA GLY A 927 4.29 -8.60 21.01
C GLY A 927 5.22 -7.50 20.52
N LEU A 928 5.22 -7.25 19.21
CA LEU A 928 5.93 -6.11 18.63
C LEU A 928 5.04 -4.88 18.70
N LEU A 929 5.53 -3.80 19.28
CA LEU A 929 4.93 -2.48 19.17
C LEU A 929 5.56 -1.75 17.97
N ALA A 930 4.73 -1.32 17.02
CA ALA A 930 5.18 -0.62 15.82
C ALA A 930 4.06 0.24 15.24
N SER A 931 4.40 1.31 14.50
CA SER A 931 3.42 2.21 13.89
C SER A 931 3.72 2.43 12.41
N GLY A 932 2.69 2.76 11.62
CA GLY A 932 2.85 3.18 10.23
C GLY A 932 3.05 2.05 9.21
N TYR A 933 2.81 0.79 9.60
CA TYR A 933 2.90 -0.35 8.68
C TYR A 933 1.57 -0.75 8.07
N ALA A 934 0.47 -0.69 8.83
CA ALA A 934 -0.87 -1.07 8.35
C ALA A 934 -1.45 -0.04 7.37
N SER A 935 -2.14 -0.52 6.33
CA SER A 935 -2.80 0.32 5.33
C SER A 935 -4.04 -0.37 4.76
N GLU A 936 -5.18 0.32 4.81
CA GLU A 936 -6.43 -0.12 4.15
C GLU A 936 -6.45 0.07 2.63
N THR A 937 -5.62 0.96 2.10
CA THR A 937 -5.54 1.23 0.65
C THR A 937 -4.52 0.34 -0.05
N ASN A 938 -3.54 -0.19 0.69
CA ASN A 938 -2.55 -1.13 0.17
C ASN A 938 -2.35 -2.30 1.14
N VAL A 939 -3.43 -3.05 1.39
CA VAL A 939 -3.49 -4.16 2.35
C VAL A 939 -2.42 -5.21 2.08
N THR A 940 -2.24 -5.59 0.82
CA THR A 940 -1.35 -6.71 0.47
C THR A 940 0.12 -6.38 0.76
N ASN A 941 0.59 -5.21 0.33
CA ASN A 941 1.96 -4.80 0.59
C ASN A 941 2.18 -4.47 2.09
N SER A 942 1.25 -3.76 2.72
CA SER A 942 1.35 -3.45 4.16
C SER A 942 1.36 -4.70 5.03
N LEU A 943 0.55 -5.71 4.70
CA LEU A 943 0.52 -7.00 5.40
C LEU A 943 1.84 -7.74 5.23
N ARG A 944 2.39 -7.79 4.01
CA ARG A 944 3.70 -8.39 3.77
C ARG A 944 4.80 -7.70 4.59
N GLU A 945 4.86 -6.37 4.57
CA GLU A 945 5.87 -5.62 5.33
C GLU A 945 5.69 -5.80 6.85
N THR A 946 4.44 -5.91 7.32
CA THR A 946 4.14 -6.23 8.71
C THR A 946 4.65 -7.63 9.07
N LEU A 947 4.36 -8.65 8.25
CA LEU A 947 4.79 -10.03 8.47
C LEU A 947 6.32 -10.17 8.51
N LYS A 948 7.05 -9.44 7.66
CA LYS A 948 8.52 -9.41 7.70
C LYS A 948 9.09 -9.00 9.06
N LEU A 949 8.39 -8.15 9.81
CA LEU A 949 8.82 -7.71 11.12
C LEU A 949 8.45 -8.72 12.21
N VAL A 950 7.20 -9.20 12.17
CA VAL A 950 6.63 -9.99 13.28
C VAL A 950 6.95 -11.47 13.20
N GLN A 951 7.05 -12.04 11.99
CA GLN A 951 7.23 -13.49 11.80
C GLN A 951 8.61 -13.99 12.29
N PRO A 952 9.73 -13.31 12.01
CA PRO A 952 11.04 -13.73 12.55
C PRO A 952 11.11 -13.71 14.08
N LEU A 953 10.27 -12.90 14.74
CA LEU A 953 10.17 -12.82 16.19
C LEU A 953 9.10 -13.74 16.79
N ASN A 954 8.28 -14.38 15.94
CA ASN A 954 7.06 -15.06 16.36
C ASN A 954 6.20 -14.15 17.28
N ALA A 955 5.98 -12.90 16.89
CA ALA A 955 5.35 -11.86 17.73
C ALA A 955 3.94 -11.45 17.28
N THR A 956 3.08 -10.99 18.20
CA THR A 956 1.82 -10.30 17.85
C THR A 956 2.12 -8.89 17.31
N PHE A 957 1.16 -8.28 16.61
CA PHE A 957 1.31 -6.94 16.05
C PHE A 957 0.47 -5.93 16.83
N ASN A 958 1.13 -5.05 17.60
CA ASN A 958 0.46 -4.06 18.44
C ASN A 958 0.75 -2.68 17.85
N THR A 959 -0.23 -2.05 17.23
CA THR A 959 -0.01 -0.88 16.37
C THR A 959 -0.83 0.33 16.76
N SER A 960 -0.36 1.53 16.39
CA SER A 960 -1.25 2.67 16.32
C SER A 960 -2.46 2.34 15.44
N TYR A 961 -3.65 2.76 15.85
CA TYR A 961 -4.87 2.57 15.06
C TYR A 961 -4.87 3.32 13.72
N SER A 962 -3.90 4.20 13.47
CA SER A 962 -3.76 4.92 12.20
C SER A 962 -3.43 3.97 11.05
N GLY A 963 -4.19 4.05 9.95
CA GLY A 963 -4.04 3.19 8.78
C GLY A 963 -4.60 1.78 8.92
N LEU A 964 -5.01 1.38 10.13
CA LEU A 964 -5.66 0.09 10.41
C LEU A 964 -7.16 0.16 10.08
N GLY A 965 -7.70 -0.90 9.49
CA GLY A 965 -9.13 -1.08 9.31
C GLY A 965 -9.48 -2.54 9.08
N GLU A 966 -10.70 -2.76 8.60
CA GLU A 966 -11.29 -4.09 8.47
C GLU A 966 -10.54 -4.98 7.48
N LYS A 967 -10.19 -4.48 6.28
CA LYS A 967 -9.56 -5.31 5.25
C LYS A 967 -8.19 -5.82 5.69
N PHE A 968 -7.42 -4.99 6.40
CA PHE A 968 -6.14 -5.42 6.95
C PHE A 968 -6.31 -6.45 8.06
N LEU A 969 -7.30 -6.27 8.95
CA LEU A 969 -7.60 -7.23 10.02
C LEU A 969 -8.06 -8.58 9.44
N GLU A 970 -8.96 -8.57 8.46
CA GLU A 970 -9.44 -9.77 7.76
C GLU A 970 -8.28 -10.51 7.09
N ALA A 971 -7.44 -9.81 6.33
CA ALA A 971 -6.27 -10.43 5.71
C ALA A 971 -5.23 -10.97 6.73
N SER A 972 -5.16 -10.34 7.91
CA SER A 972 -4.28 -10.74 9.02
C SER A 972 -4.78 -12.00 9.74
N LYS A 973 -6.09 -12.15 9.99
CA LYS A 973 -6.64 -13.32 10.70
C LYS A 973 -6.35 -14.62 9.96
N HIS A 974 -6.43 -14.59 8.63
CA HIS A 974 -6.15 -15.74 7.77
C HIS A 974 -4.71 -16.21 7.82
N ARG A 975 -3.80 -15.39 8.39
CA ARG A 975 -2.38 -15.70 8.55
C ARG A 975 -1.99 -15.90 10.01
N GLY A 976 -2.97 -16.02 10.91
CA GLY A 976 -2.73 -16.19 12.35
C GLY A 976 -2.00 -15.00 12.98
N LEU A 977 -2.18 -13.80 12.44
CA LEU A 977 -1.62 -12.58 13.02
C LEU A 977 -2.64 -11.94 13.97
N LEU A 978 -2.32 -11.91 15.26
CA LEU A 978 -3.09 -11.21 16.27
C LEU A 978 -2.72 -9.71 16.26
N VAL A 979 -3.72 -8.85 16.09
CA VAL A 979 -3.54 -7.39 15.93
C VAL A 979 -4.27 -6.63 17.03
N SER A 980 -3.54 -5.78 17.77
CA SER A 980 -4.09 -4.92 18.83
C SER A 980 -3.84 -3.44 18.54
N PRO A 981 -4.87 -2.63 18.23
CA PRO A 981 -4.73 -1.18 18.13
C PRO A 981 -4.53 -0.48 19.49
N TRP A 982 -3.68 0.54 19.50
CA TRP A 982 -3.52 1.49 20.60
C TRP A 982 -3.47 2.95 20.07
N THR A 983 -3.79 3.97 20.85
CA THR A 983 -4.61 3.94 22.07
C THR A 983 -6.00 4.47 21.72
N LEU A 984 -7.04 3.68 21.97
CA LEU A 984 -8.42 3.96 21.58
C LEU A 984 -9.14 4.80 22.64
N ASN A 985 -8.92 6.12 22.61
CA ASN A 985 -9.43 7.05 23.62
C ASN A 985 -10.67 7.84 23.20
N THR A 986 -11.36 7.40 22.15
CA THR A 986 -12.68 7.89 21.78
C THR A 986 -13.67 6.73 21.82
N LYS A 987 -14.88 6.96 22.36
CA LYS A 987 -15.92 5.92 22.42
C LYS A 987 -16.24 5.36 21.03
N SER A 988 -16.35 6.23 20.03
CA SER A 988 -16.61 5.82 18.65
C SER A 988 -15.48 4.95 18.07
N GLY A 989 -14.22 5.30 18.34
CA GLY A 989 -13.07 4.48 17.95
C GLY A 989 -13.09 3.11 18.63
N LEU A 990 -13.38 3.08 19.93
CA LEU A 990 -13.45 1.85 20.72
C LEU A 990 -14.57 0.92 20.20
N ILE A 991 -15.78 1.44 19.99
CA ILE A 991 -16.91 0.69 19.42
C ILE A 991 -16.58 0.19 18.00
N LYS A 992 -15.96 1.03 17.17
CA LYS A 992 -15.57 0.66 15.80
C LYS A 992 -14.67 -0.57 15.80
N TYR A 993 -13.57 -0.55 16.54
CA TYR A 993 -12.61 -1.68 16.56
C TYR A 993 -13.13 -2.90 17.33
N PHE A 994 -14.01 -2.69 18.31
CA PHE A 994 -14.75 -3.77 18.97
C PHE A 994 -15.64 -4.52 17.97
N LYS A 995 -16.44 -3.82 17.17
CA LYS A 995 -17.30 -4.42 16.14
C LYS A 995 -16.51 -5.03 14.97
N MET A 996 -15.31 -4.53 14.68
CA MET A 996 -14.39 -5.16 13.73
C MET A 996 -13.73 -6.44 14.27
N GLY A 997 -13.91 -6.79 15.55
CA GLY A 997 -13.34 -8.02 16.11
C GLY A 997 -11.82 -7.97 16.30
N ALA A 998 -11.23 -6.79 16.51
CA ALA A 998 -9.81 -6.67 16.82
C ALA A 998 -9.43 -7.53 18.05
N TYR A 999 -8.24 -8.13 18.05
CA TYR A 999 -7.84 -9.07 19.09
C TYR A 999 -7.77 -8.41 20.48
N GLY A 1000 -7.18 -7.21 20.57
CA GLY A 1000 -7.06 -6.46 21.82
C GLY A 1000 -7.32 -4.98 21.63
N LEU A 1001 -8.07 -4.37 22.55
CA LEU A 1001 -8.47 -2.97 22.53
C LEU A 1001 -7.76 -2.22 23.66
N THR A 1002 -6.66 -1.55 23.34
CA THR A 1002 -5.88 -0.77 24.31
C THR A 1002 -6.46 0.61 24.49
N THR A 1003 -6.91 0.94 25.71
CA THR A 1003 -7.59 2.20 26.03
C THR A 1003 -7.30 2.69 27.45
N ASP A 1004 -7.35 4.01 27.63
CA ASP A 1004 -7.30 4.66 28.96
C ASP A 1004 -8.65 4.59 29.70
N TYR A 1005 -9.73 4.27 28.98
CA TYR A 1005 -11.12 4.40 29.42
C TYR A 1005 -11.83 3.05 29.55
N ALA A 1006 -11.18 2.07 30.19
CA ALA A 1006 -11.73 0.71 30.38
C ALA A 1006 -13.17 0.69 30.92
N LEU A 1007 -13.53 1.66 31.78
CA LEU A 1007 -14.88 1.80 32.35
C LEU A 1007 -16.00 1.91 31.30
N TRP A 1008 -15.73 2.37 30.08
CA TRP A 1008 -16.75 2.49 29.03
C TRP A 1008 -17.31 1.13 28.59
N MET A 1009 -16.54 0.06 28.73
CA MET A 1009 -16.91 -1.28 28.28
C MET A 1009 -17.46 -2.17 29.40
N SER A 1010 -17.36 -1.76 30.66
CA SER A 1010 -17.62 -2.61 31.84
C SER A 1010 -18.96 -3.35 31.79
N ASN A 1011 -20.02 -2.71 31.31
CA ASN A 1011 -21.36 -3.28 31.23
C ASN A 1011 -21.73 -3.87 29.86
N TRP A 1012 -20.79 -3.93 28.92
CA TRP A 1012 -21.01 -4.55 27.62
C TRP A 1012 -20.96 -6.08 27.78
N ALA A 1013 -21.83 -6.78 27.07
CA ALA A 1013 -21.89 -8.23 27.08
C ALA A 1013 -20.68 -8.82 26.35
N THR A 1014 -20.15 -9.92 26.88
CA THR A 1014 -18.95 -10.60 26.37
C THR A 1014 -19.23 -12.02 25.95
N SER A 1015 -20.13 -12.71 26.67
CA SER A 1015 -20.51 -14.09 26.38
C SER A 1015 -21.95 -14.35 26.82
N VAL A 1016 -22.54 -15.43 26.31
CA VAL A 1016 -23.86 -15.92 26.72
C VAL A 1016 -23.83 -17.43 26.94
N LYS A 1017 -24.55 -17.90 27.96
CA LYS A 1017 -24.64 -19.32 28.33
C LYS A 1017 -26.09 -19.74 28.54
N PRO A 1018 -26.51 -20.92 28.03
CA PRO A 1018 -27.84 -21.45 28.31
C PRO A 1018 -27.90 -22.01 29.74
N GLN A 1019 -29.09 -22.09 30.34
CA GLN A 1019 -29.26 -22.78 31.62
C GLN A 1019 -28.92 -24.28 31.56
N ALA A 1020 -29.14 -24.92 30.41
CA ALA A 1020 -28.76 -26.29 30.14
C ALA A 1020 -28.47 -26.47 28.63
N TYR A 1021 -27.53 -27.34 28.31
CA TYR A 1021 -27.19 -27.70 26.92
C TYR A 1021 -28.01 -28.89 26.39
N LEU A 1022 -28.76 -29.57 27.25
CA LEU A 1022 -29.65 -30.68 26.89
C LEU A 1022 -30.97 -30.57 27.65
N TYR A 1023 -32.08 -30.56 26.91
CA TYR A 1023 -33.43 -30.69 27.43
C TYR A 1023 -34.04 -31.99 26.93
N THR A 1024 -34.71 -32.73 27.82
CA THR A 1024 -35.51 -33.90 27.43
C THR A 1024 -36.97 -33.63 27.74
N LEU A 1025 -37.79 -33.49 26.70
CA LEU A 1025 -39.18 -33.09 26.77
C LEU A 1025 -40.09 -34.23 26.30
N ARG A 1026 -41.32 -34.28 26.80
CA ARG A 1026 -42.38 -35.15 26.27
C ARG A 1026 -43.19 -34.40 25.22
N SER A 1027 -43.75 -35.09 24.23
CA SER A 1027 -44.66 -34.46 23.26
C SER A 1027 -45.82 -33.74 23.95
N GLY A 1028 -46.01 -32.46 23.62
CA GLY A 1028 -46.94 -31.52 24.24
C GLY A 1028 -46.39 -30.78 25.47
N GLN A 1029 -45.17 -31.07 25.91
CA GLN A 1029 -44.53 -30.35 27.02
C GLN A 1029 -43.95 -29.01 26.55
N GLU A 1030 -44.21 -27.97 27.32
CA GLU A 1030 -43.61 -26.64 27.17
C GLU A 1030 -42.36 -26.51 28.06
N GLN A 1031 -41.37 -25.77 27.57
CA GLN A 1031 -40.15 -25.42 28.29
C GLN A 1031 -39.71 -24.01 27.94
N GLN A 1032 -39.71 -23.11 28.92
CA GLN A 1032 -39.11 -21.78 28.78
C GLN A 1032 -37.58 -21.90 28.84
N LEU A 1033 -36.89 -21.25 27.90
CA LEU A 1033 -35.43 -21.15 27.88
C LEU A 1033 -34.97 -19.80 28.41
N VAL A 1034 -33.89 -19.80 29.19
CA VAL A 1034 -33.32 -18.60 29.78
C VAL A 1034 -31.82 -18.57 29.49
N LEU A 1035 -31.30 -17.37 29.23
CA LEU A 1035 -29.87 -17.10 29.04
C LEU A 1035 -29.25 -16.46 30.28
N GLN A 1036 -27.99 -16.78 30.53
CA GLN A 1036 -27.10 -15.96 31.35
C GLN A 1036 -26.19 -15.15 30.44
N VAL A 1037 -26.16 -13.84 30.64
CA VAL A 1037 -25.29 -12.89 29.94
C VAL A 1037 -24.18 -12.47 30.88
N GLU A 1038 -22.93 -12.62 30.45
CA GLU A 1038 -21.73 -12.16 31.15
C GLU A 1038 -21.25 -10.83 30.57
N THR A 1039 -20.97 -9.84 31.41
CA THR A 1039 -20.39 -8.55 31.00
C THR A 1039 -18.90 -8.44 31.33
N TYR A 1040 -18.19 -7.45 30.76
CA TYR A 1040 -16.75 -7.27 31.02
C TYR A 1040 -16.40 -7.16 32.50
N ASP A 1041 -17.22 -6.49 33.31
CA ASP A 1041 -17.05 -6.40 34.76
C ASP A 1041 -17.29 -7.73 35.52
N ARG A 1042 -17.46 -8.83 34.78
CA ARG A 1042 -17.64 -10.20 35.28
C ARG A 1042 -18.92 -10.37 36.09
N THR A 1043 -19.93 -9.53 35.83
CA THR A 1043 -21.27 -9.72 36.39
C THR A 1043 -22.13 -10.58 35.45
N PHE A 1044 -23.05 -11.33 36.05
CA PHE A 1044 -23.98 -12.20 35.33
C PHE A 1044 -25.40 -11.68 35.53
N ARG A 1045 -26.18 -11.67 34.45
CA ARG A 1045 -27.61 -11.36 34.48
C ARG A 1045 -28.40 -12.36 33.65
N GLU A 1046 -29.60 -12.67 34.12
CA GLU A 1046 -30.55 -13.44 33.31
C GLU A 1046 -31.11 -12.56 32.19
N ALA A 1047 -31.29 -13.15 31.02
CA ALA A 1047 -31.92 -12.53 29.87
C ALA A 1047 -32.83 -13.51 29.14
N THR A 1048 -33.83 -12.96 28.47
CA THR A 1048 -34.70 -13.71 27.56
C THR A 1048 -33.97 -13.93 26.24
N PRO A 1049 -33.75 -15.19 25.81
CA PRO A 1049 -33.18 -15.49 24.50
C PRO A 1049 -34.16 -15.23 23.37
N GLU A 1050 -33.61 -15.02 22.19
CA GLU A 1050 -34.24 -15.46 20.97
C GLU A 1050 -33.76 -16.86 20.61
N ILE A 1051 -34.69 -17.76 20.33
CA ILE A 1051 -34.39 -19.17 20.00
C ILE A 1051 -34.28 -19.29 18.48
N VAL A 1052 -33.10 -19.64 17.99
CA VAL A 1052 -32.83 -19.82 16.56
C VAL A 1052 -32.60 -21.29 16.27
N VAL A 1053 -33.38 -21.87 15.36
CA VAL A 1053 -33.31 -23.29 15.01
C VAL A 1053 -32.15 -23.54 14.06
N LEU A 1054 -31.27 -24.47 14.41
CA LEU A 1054 -30.25 -25.00 13.51
C LEU A 1054 -30.82 -26.13 12.65
N ASN A 1055 -31.48 -27.11 13.29
CA ASN A 1055 -32.13 -28.24 12.61
C ASN A 1055 -33.19 -28.90 13.51
N GLY A 1056 -34.02 -29.76 12.92
CA GLY A 1056 -35.07 -30.50 13.63
C GLY A 1056 -36.25 -29.62 14.08
N GLY A 1057 -36.45 -28.48 13.43
CA GLY A 1057 -37.53 -27.54 13.76
C GLY A 1057 -38.93 -28.15 13.66
N GLU A 1058 -39.11 -29.24 12.93
CA GLU A 1058 -40.37 -29.98 12.86
C GLU A 1058 -40.77 -30.67 14.18
N PHE A 1059 -39.83 -30.87 15.10
CA PHE A 1059 -40.09 -31.52 16.40
C PHE A 1059 -40.48 -30.53 17.49
N ILE A 1060 -40.37 -29.23 17.22
CA ILE A 1060 -40.60 -28.15 18.20
C ILE A 1060 -41.44 -27.01 17.60
N GLU A 1061 -42.14 -26.26 18.45
CA GLU A 1061 -42.76 -24.98 18.12
C GLU A 1061 -42.17 -23.92 19.06
N ILE A 1062 -41.86 -22.73 18.54
CA ILE A 1062 -41.23 -21.64 19.27
C ILE A 1062 -42.23 -20.49 19.40
N ASP A 1063 -42.53 -20.09 20.63
CA ASP A 1063 -43.28 -18.87 20.95
C ASP A 1063 -42.45 -18.02 21.93
N GLY A 1064 -41.81 -16.97 21.39
CA GLY A 1064 -40.85 -16.15 22.14
C GLY A 1064 -39.66 -16.98 22.66
N ASP A 1065 -39.55 -17.08 23.98
CA ASP A 1065 -38.51 -17.83 24.68
C ASP A 1065 -38.96 -19.23 25.13
N THR A 1066 -40.14 -19.67 24.70
CA THR A 1066 -40.71 -20.96 25.10
C THR A 1066 -40.75 -21.92 23.92
N ILE A 1067 -40.31 -23.15 24.17
CA ILE A 1067 -40.40 -24.27 23.23
C ILE A 1067 -41.55 -25.18 23.63
N THR A 1068 -42.40 -25.54 22.67
CA THR A 1068 -43.38 -26.63 22.79
C THR A 1068 -42.91 -27.84 21.99
N ALA A 1069 -42.85 -29.00 22.61
CA ALA A 1069 -42.46 -30.25 21.94
C ALA A 1069 -43.62 -30.81 21.09
N ASN A 1070 -43.45 -30.97 19.77
CA ASN A 1070 -44.52 -31.41 18.87
C ASN A 1070 -44.59 -32.93 18.67
N GLY A 1071 -43.44 -33.60 18.56
CA GLY A 1071 -43.38 -35.05 18.33
C GLY A 1071 -41.98 -35.63 18.54
N PRO A 1072 -41.83 -36.96 18.69
CA PRO A 1072 -40.54 -37.58 19.03
C PRO A 1072 -39.47 -37.30 17.98
N GLY A 1073 -38.28 -36.89 18.43
CA GLY A 1073 -37.18 -36.48 17.56
C GLY A 1073 -36.15 -35.64 18.31
N VAL A 1074 -35.18 -35.10 17.59
CA VAL A 1074 -34.14 -34.23 18.16
C VAL A 1074 -34.08 -32.94 17.36
N ALA A 1075 -34.15 -31.81 18.06
CA ALA A 1075 -33.92 -30.49 17.49
C ALA A 1075 -32.65 -29.89 18.11
N HIS A 1076 -31.93 -29.09 17.32
CA HIS A 1076 -30.80 -28.30 17.80
C HIS A 1076 -31.10 -26.83 17.58
N VAL A 1077 -30.89 -26.03 18.62
CA VAL A 1077 -31.12 -24.59 18.60
C VAL A 1077 -29.89 -23.87 19.15
N VAL A 1078 -29.69 -22.62 18.73
CA VAL A 1078 -28.79 -21.68 19.41
C VAL A 1078 -29.61 -20.57 20.02
N LEU A 1079 -29.16 -20.07 21.17
CA LEU A 1079 -29.81 -18.96 21.84
C LEU A 1079 -29.07 -17.67 21.51
N ARG A 1080 -29.76 -16.73 20.86
CA ARG A 1080 -29.24 -15.42 20.49
C ARG A 1080 -29.59 -14.38 21.54
N TYR A 1081 -28.65 -13.48 21.81
CA TYR A 1081 -28.85 -12.27 22.57
C TYR A 1081 -28.27 -11.07 21.84
N THR A 1082 -29.12 -10.10 21.50
CA THR A 1082 -28.69 -8.81 20.96
C THR A 1082 -28.31 -7.88 22.10
N ALA A 1083 -27.01 -7.65 22.24
CA ALA A 1083 -26.43 -6.73 23.20
C ALA A 1083 -26.29 -5.32 22.62
N SER A 1084 -25.96 -4.35 23.48
CA SER A 1084 -25.71 -2.96 23.07
C SER A 1084 -24.36 -2.49 23.60
N ALA A 1085 -23.59 -1.86 22.71
CA ALA A 1085 -22.44 -1.03 23.04
C ALA A 1085 -22.88 0.43 22.80
N GLU A 1086 -23.41 1.06 23.85
CA GLU A 1086 -24.04 2.39 23.77
C GLU A 1086 -25.24 2.38 22.80
N SER A 1087 -25.18 3.10 21.68
CA SER A 1087 -26.24 3.16 20.65
C SER A 1087 -26.12 2.09 19.57
N GLU A 1088 -25.03 1.35 19.53
CA GLU A 1088 -24.77 0.31 18.54
C GLU A 1088 -25.11 -1.07 19.12
N THR A 1089 -25.61 -1.99 18.29
CA THR A 1089 -25.94 -3.36 18.72
C THR A 1089 -24.99 -4.39 18.09
N TYR A 1090 -24.88 -5.53 18.76
CA TYR A 1090 -24.16 -6.71 18.29
C TYR A 1090 -24.79 -7.97 18.89
N ASP A 1091 -24.61 -9.11 18.23
CA ASP A 1091 -25.22 -10.37 18.61
C ASP A 1091 -24.20 -11.32 19.25
N LEU A 1092 -24.65 -12.06 20.26
CA LEU A 1092 -23.95 -13.15 20.91
C LEU A 1092 -24.80 -14.41 20.81
N TYR A 1093 -24.16 -15.56 20.61
CA TYR A 1093 -24.82 -16.86 20.47
C TYR A 1093 -24.24 -17.86 21.46
N THR A 1094 -25.08 -18.73 22.01
CA THR A 1094 -24.62 -19.88 22.78
C THR A 1094 -24.05 -20.96 21.88
N GLU A 1095 -23.28 -21.89 22.45
CA GLU A 1095 -23.12 -23.20 21.82
C GLU A 1095 -24.49 -23.86 21.57
N PRO A 1096 -24.58 -24.78 20.57
CA PRO A 1096 -25.81 -25.49 20.28
C PRO A 1096 -26.42 -26.21 21.49
N VAL A 1097 -27.70 -25.95 21.73
CA VAL A 1097 -28.56 -26.59 22.74
C VAL A 1097 -29.36 -27.70 22.08
N THR A 1098 -29.33 -28.89 22.69
CA THR A 1098 -30.04 -30.07 22.20
C THR A 1098 -31.41 -30.20 22.87
N ILE A 1099 -32.47 -30.34 22.08
CA ILE A 1099 -33.83 -30.62 22.54
C ILE A 1099 -34.21 -32.03 22.10
N ASN A 1100 -34.21 -32.97 23.04
CA ASN A 1100 -34.62 -34.34 22.81
C ASN A 1100 -36.10 -34.51 23.15
N VAL A 1101 -36.94 -34.79 22.16
CA VAL A 1101 -38.37 -35.00 22.33
C VAL A 1101 -38.69 -36.49 22.36
N THR A 1102 -39.35 -36.91 23.42
CA THR A 1102 -39.75 -38.30 23.68
C THR A 1102 -41.26 -38.49 23.46
N SER A 1103 -41.67 -39.71 23.15
CA SER A 1103 -43.09 -40.07 23.04
C SER A 1103 -43.81 -39.97 24.37
N ASN A 1104 -45.11 -39.68 24.31
CA ASN A 1104 -46.01 -39.86 25.45
C ASN A 1104 -46.25 -41.36 25.64
N GLU A 1105 -45.42 -42.02 26.46
CA GLU A 1105 -45.76 -43.34 27.03
C GLU A 1105 -46.84 -43.25 28.10
#